data_AF-A0A5F5XFI0-F1
#
_entry.id   AF-A0A5F5XFI0-F1
#
_cell.length_a   1.000
_cell.length_b   1.000
_cell.length_c   1.000
_cell.angle_alpha   90.00
_cell.angle_beta   90.00
_cell.angle_gamma   90.00
#
_symmetry.space_group_name_H-M   'P 1'
#
loop_
_entity.id
_entity.type
_entity.pdbx_description
1 polymer ?
#
loop_
_entity_poly.entity_id
_entity_poly.type
_entity_poly.pdbx_seq_one_letter_code
_entity_poly.pdbx_strand_id
1 'polypeptide(L)'
;MPDSGDAPQAGRAPRESSAASSPSDGQALSKESLGHALPLSSLEKARGPQLDCSEEPLWTTRADGRVHLRVHPICPQPPYTVHQMFHEALDKYRDLNALGFKRQGVWEHISYSQYYLLARRTAKGFLKLGLERAHSVAILGFNSPEWFFSAVGTVFAGGIVTGIYTTSSPEACQYVAHDSCANIIVVDTQKQLEKILKIWKNLPHLKAVVTYREAPARKMARVYTMDEVMGLGDELPEETLDAVISAQQPNQCCVLIYTSGTTGSPKGVMLSQDNITWTARHGSQAGGIQAAEVQQEVVVSYLPLSHIAGQIYDLWTGIQWGAHICFAEPDALQGSLVNTLREVEPTSHLGVPRVWEKIMERIQEVGAGSGFLWRKMLLWAMSVTLEQNVTCPSSDLKSFKARLADYLVLAKVRQALGFARCRKNFYGAAPLTTETQQFFLGLNIHLYGGYGLSETSGPHFISSLSNYRPGSSGKVVPGCLMKLVNEDAEGVGEICLWGRNVFMGYLNMEDKTTEAIDAEGWLHTGDTGRLDEDGFLFITGRLKEIIITAGGENVPPVPIEDAVKMELPIISNAMLIGDQRKFLSMLLTLKCTLDPDACHTTDHLTEQAVEFCRRVGSSATTVSEIVGRRDEAVYRAIEEGIQRVNRKAAAQPYHIQKWAILQKDFSVAGGELGRGSLVCPQYSGGRAGGRSWLGGVSLANPQIGSNMTLNSALTVGPFPLKSQWDPPGLTPRPYWCLGWGQLAPRGARPPASPVKSGVEPPCGTAHRPEQASGAASAGHGGRSPL
;
A
#
# COMPACT_ATOMS: atom_id res chain seq x y z
N MET A 1 28.45 62.74 1.38
CA MET A 1 29.19 63.98 1.13
C MET A 1 28.62 64.63 -0.12
N PRO A 2 28.05 65.84 -0.06
CA PRO A 2 27.52 66.55 1.11
C PRO A 2 26.08 67.09 0.87
N ASP A 3 25.30 67.30 1.94
CA ASP A 3 24.84 68.62 2.47
C ASP A 3 23.68 69.23 1.66
N SER A 4 22.64 69.90 2.20
CA SER A 4 22.32 70.55 3.48
C SER A 4 20.84 71.01 3.30
N GLY A 5 19.93 70.93 4.27
CA GLY A 5 19.83 71.85 5.40
C GLY A 5 19.04 73.12 5.03
N ASP A 6 17.77 73.23 5.47
CA ASP A 6 17.18 74.39 6.18
C ASP A 6 15.67 74.62 5.96
N ALA A 7 14.96 74.70 7.08
CA ALA A 7 13.61 75.28 7.25
C ALA A 7 13.74 76.70 7.84
N PRO A 8 12.71 77.58 7.84
CA PRO A 8 11.79 77.59 8.99
C PRO A 8 10.34 78.13 8.78
N GLN A 9 9.45 77.63 9.66
CA GLN A 9 8.32 78.25 10.40
C GLN A 9 7.47 79.41 9.81
N ALA A 10 6.14 79.23 9.75
CA ALA A 10 5.17 79.64 10.80
C ALA A 10 3.72 79.79 10.30
N GLY A 11 2.74 79.23 11.04
CA GLY A 11 1.47 79.91 11.29
C GLY A 11 0.15 79.30 10.77
N ARG A 12 -0.57 78.66 11.70
CA ARG A 12 -2.05 78.50 11.84
C ARG A 12 -2.80 77.43 11.02
N ALA A 13 -3.24 76.40 11.74
CA ALA A 13 -4.33 75.47 11.44
C ALA A 13 -5.67 75.99 12.04
N PRO A 14 -6.83 75.28 11.94
CA PRO A 14 -7.08 74.03 11.22
C PRO A 14 -8.41 73.98 10.40
N ARG A 15 -8.50 73.05 9.44
CA ARG A 15 -9.56 72.01 9.39
C ARG A 15 -9.35 71.00 8.24
N GLU A 16 -9.09 69.76 8.67
CA GLU A 16 -9.47 68.44 8.13
C GLU A 16 -9.36 68.14 6.63
N SER A 17 -8.41 67.26 6.30
CA SER A 17 -8.42 66.43 5.09
C SER A 17 -8.12 64.97 5.43
N SER A 18 -8.88 64.08 4.84
CA SER A 18 -8.71 62.62 4.84
C SER A 18 -7.66 62.16 3.81
N ALA A 19 -6.93 61.11 4.20
CA ALA A 19 -6.45 59.97 3.39
C ALA A 19 -4.94 59.63 3.49
N ALA A 20 -4.71 58.32 3.70
CA ALA A 20 -3.55 57.49 3.38
C ALA A 20 -2.26 57.59 4.23
N SER A 21 -2.01 56.57 5.06
CA SER A 21 -1.01 55.49 4.85
C SER A 21 -0.69 54.78 6.19
N SER A 22 -0.23 53.53 6.07
CA SER A 22 0.15 52.48 7.05
C SER A 22 0.60 52.94 8.45
N PRO A 23 0.38 52.11 9.50
CA PRO A 23 1.54 51.36 10.00
C PRO A 23 1.26 49.98 10.61
N SER A 24 2.38 49.30 10.84
CA SER A 24 2.67 48.13 11.65
C SER A 24 2.19 48.20 13.11
N ASP A 25 2.36 47.04 13.75
CA ASP A 25 2.38 46.74 15.18
C ASP A 25 1.11 46.16 15.80
N GLY A 26 1.35 45.03 16.46
CA GLY A 26 0.35 44.15 17.02
C GLY A 26 -0.39 44.73 18.20
N GLN A 27 -1.62 44.26 18.36
CA GLN A 27 -2.31 44.25 19.63
C GLN A 27 -3.24 43.04 19.71
N ALA A 28 -3.20 42.42 20.88
CA ALA A 28 -3.92 41.24 21.28
C ALA A 28 -5.43 41.35 21.03
N LEU A 29 -6.02 40.31 20.44
CA LEU A 29 -7.47 40.16 20.38
C LEU A 29 -7.98 39.74 21.76
N SER A 30 -8.74 40.65 22.36
CA SER A 30 -9.43 40.50 23.63
C SER A 30 -10.42 39.34 23.63
N LYS A 31 -10.33 38.51 24.67
CA LYS A 31 -11.40 37.62 25.14
C LYS A 31 -12.62 38.47 25.50
N GLU A 32 -13.77 38.20 24.88
CA GLU A 32 -15.12 38.14 25.47
C GLU A 32 -16.19 38.40 24.40
N SER A 33 -16.89 37.33 23.99
CA SER A 33 -18.35 37.30 23.84
C SER A 33 -18.80 35.95 23.27
N LEU A 34 -18.77 34.89 24.09
CA LEU A 34 -19.48 33.64 23.81
C LEU A 34 -20.15 33.19 25.10
N GLY A 35 -21.36 33.70 25.31
CA GLY A 35 -22.19 33.36 26.45
C GLY A 35 -23.64 33.32 26.02
N HIS A 36 -24.06 32.22 25.38
CA HIS A 36 -25.43 31.75 25.41
C HIS A 36 -25.46 30.24 25.13
N ALA A 37 -25.28 29.46 26.19
CA ALA A 37 -25.64 28.05 26.21
C ALA A 37 -27.18 27.95 26.26
N LEU A 38 -27.77 27.24 25.30
CA LEU A 38 -29.16 26.80 25.37
C LEU A 38 -29.24 25.48 26.16
N PRO A 39 -30.21 25.31 27.07
CA PRO A 39 -30.28 24.13 27.92
C PRO A 39 -30.79 22.89 27.17
N LEU A 40 -30.13 21.76 27.43
CA LEU A 40 -30.51 20.39 27.09
C LEU A 40 -31.87 20.02 27.71
N SER A 41 -33.00 20.37 27.10
CA SER A 41 -34.30 19.79 27.49
C SER A 41 -35.43 19.84 26.44
N SER A 42 -35.15 20.07 25.16
CA SER A 42 -36.21 20.16 24.13
C SER A 42 -36.04 19.25 22.90
N LEU A 43 -35.21 18.20 22.98
CA LEU A 43 -35.03 17.19 21.93
C LEU A 43 -35.89 15.93 22.07
N GLU A 44 -37.00 15.99 22.84
CA GLU A 44 -37.97 14.91 22.93
C GLU A 44 -39.33 15.33 22.35
N LYS A 45 -39.45 15.31 21.01
CA LYS A 45 -40.68 15.01 20.24
C LYS A 45 -40.52 15.40 18.77
N ALA A 46 -39.82 14.55 18.02
CA ALA A 46 -40.00 14.46 16.57
C ALA A 46 -39.76 13.01 16.14
N ARG A 47 -40.69 12.11 16.49
CA ARG A 47 -40.71 10.76 15.93
C ARG A 47 -41.24 10.86 14.50
N GLY A 48 -40.32 10.87 13.53
CA GLY A 48 -40.59 10.53 12.13
C GLY A 48 -40.99 9.06 11.99
N PRO A 49 -41.51 8.65 10.82
CA PRO A 49 -42.08 7.32 10.63
C PRO A 49 -41.05 6.23 10.91
N GLN A 50 -41.45 5.22 11.69
CA GLN A 50 -40.67 4.03 12.00
C GLN A 50 -40.10 3.43 10.72
N LEU A 51 -38.78 3.51 10.58
CA LEU A 51 -38.01 2.75 9.60
C LEU A 51 -38.16 1.27 9.95
N ASP A 52 -38.53 0.48 8.95
CA ASP A 52 -38.60 -0.98 8.99
C ASP A 52 -37.30 -1.54 9.59
N CYS A 53 -37.41 -2.32 10.67
CA CYS A 53 -36.30 -3.07 11.27
C CYS A 53 -35.97 -4.31 10.43
N SER A 54 -35.59 -4.14 9.16
CA SER A 54 -34.81 -5.17 8.48
C SER A 54 -33.37 -5.05 9.00
N GLU A 55 -32.85 -6.10 9.65
CA GLU A 55 -31.44 -6.14 10.10
C GLU A 55 -30.52 -5.73 8.94
N GLU A 56 -29.63 -4.75 9.17
CA GLU A 56 -28.68 -4.31 8.16
C GLU A 56 -27.81 -5.50 7.72
N PRO A 57 -27.51 -5.66 6.41
CA PRO A 57 -26.69 -6.78 5.96
C PRO A 57 -25.23 -6.63 6.42
N LEU A 58 -24.51 -7.75 6.55
CA LEU A 58 -23.08 -7.77 6.90
C LEU A 58 -22.17 -7.15 5.82
N TRP A 59 -22.68 -7.01 4.61
CA TRP A 59 -21.98 -6.43 3.46
C TRP A 59 -22.97 -5.76 2.51
N THR A 60 -22.47 -4.88 1.65
CA THR A 60 -23.20 -4.23 0.57
C THR A 60 -22.25 -3.93 -0.59
N THR A 61 -22.78 -3.75 -1.79
CA THR A 61 -22.03 -3.31 -2.98
C THR A 61 -22.40 -1.90 -3.43
N ARG A 62 -23.30 -1.25 -2.68
CA ARG A 62 -23.79 0.09 -2.96
C ARG A 62 -23.03 1.13 -2.15
N ALA A 63 -22.55 2.19 -2.82
CA ALA A 63 -21.87 3.32 -2.19
C ALA A 63 -22.74 4.06 -1.15
N ASP A 64 -24.06 4.12 -1.37
CA ASP A 64 -25.04 4.73 -0.47
C ASP A 64 -25.58 3.76 0.61
N GLY A 65 -25.09 2.51 0.60
CA GLY A 65 -25.49 1.46 1.52
C GLY A 65 -24.96 1.64 2.94
N ARG A 66 -25.48 0.80 3.84
CA ARG A 66 -25.05 0.64 5.23
C ARG A 66 -24.83 -0.83 5.54
N VAL A 67 -23.99 -1.10 6.52
CA VAL A 67 -23.67 -2.47 6.96
C VAL A 67 -23.81 -2.63 8.46
N HIS A 68 -24.15 -3.84 8.89
CA HIS A 68 -24.06 -4.21 10.29
C HIS A 68 -22.59 -4.34 10.71
N LEU A 69 -22.21 -3.64 11.77
CA LEU A 69 -20.83 -3.60 12.25
C LEU A 69 -20.48 -4.85 13.07
N ARG A 70 -19.36 -5.49 12.75
CA ARG A 70 -18.86 -6.71 13.40
C ARG A 70 -18.17 -6.40 14.74
N VAL A 71 -18.92 -6.04 15.78
CA VAL A 71 -18.37 -5.62 17.08
C VAL A 71 -18.01 -6.83 17.95
N HIS A 72 -16.74 -6.93 18.36
CA HIS A 72 -16.27 -7.95 19.30
C HIS A 72 -16.37 -7.46 20.77
N PRO A 73 -16.73 -8.31 21.76
CA PRO A 73 -16.84 -7.90 23.16
C PRO A 73 -15.56 -7.33 23.81
N ILE A 74 -14.37 -7.67 23.28
CA ILE A 74 -13.08 -7.13 23.76
C ILE A 74 -12.94 -5.63 23.42
N CYS A 75 -13.58 -5.16 22.34
CA CYS A 75 -13.57 -3.76 21.94
C CYS A 75 -15.01 -3.27 21.72
N PRO A 76 -15.79 -3.11 22.82
CA PRO A 76 -17.21 -2.79 22.76
C PRO A 76 -17.48 -1.30 22.56
N GLN A 77 -16.43 -0.49 22.31
CA GLN A 77 -16.56 0.96 22.19
C GLN A 77 -17.52 1.31 21.05
N PRO A 78 -18.44 2.28 21.27
CA PRO A 78 -19.39 2.67 20.24
C PRO A 78 -18.64 3.19 19.00
N PRO A 79 -19.14 2.87 17.79
CA PRO A 79 -18.58 3.40 16.56
C PRO A 79 -18.80 4.91 16.44
N TYR A 80 -17.84 5.62 15.84
CA TYR A 80 -17.90 7.07 15.66
C TYR A 80 -17.40 7.48 14.28
N THR A 81 -17.85 8.66 13.82
CA THR A 81 -17.56 9.20 12.49
C THR A 81 -16.17 9.83 12.43
N VAL A 82 -15.66 10.03 11.21
CA VAL A 82 -14.40 10.72 10.96
C VAL A 82 -14.42 12.15 11.51
N HIS A 83 -15.58 12.83 11.43
CA HIS A 83 -15.72 14.17 12.03
C HIS A 83 -15.62 14.13 13.56
N GLN A 84 -16.28 13.18 14.21
CA GLN A 84 -16.16 12.98 15.67
C GLN A 84 -14.71 12.67 16.07
N MET A 85 -14.01 11.81 15.30
CA MET A 85 -12.57 11.54 15.50
C MET A 85 -11.73 12.82 15.45
N PHE A 86 -11.96 13.68 14.44
CA PHE A 86 -11.22 14.93 14.29
C PHE A 86 -11.59 15.91 15.41
N HIS A 87 -12.87 15.99 15.79
CA HIS A 87 -13.29 16.85 16.89
C HIS A 87 -12.60 16.47 18.21
N GLU A 88 -12.51 15.17 18.54
CA GLU A 88 -11.74 14.70 19.70
C GLU A 88 -10.26 15.07 19.60
N ALA A 89 -9.68 15.05 18.40
CA ALA A 89 -8.30 15.48 18.17
C ALA A 89 -8.13 16.99 18.41
N LEU A 90 -9.12 17.82 18.07
CA LEU A 90 -9.09 19.26 18.37
C LEU A 90 -9.17 19.57 19.85
N ASP A 91 -9.88 18.75 20.62
CA ASP A 91 -9.98 18.95 22.07
C ASP A 91 -8.63 18.70 22.77
N LYS A 92 -7.77 17.86 22.18
CA LYS A 92 -6.48 17.46 22.76
C LYS A 92 -5.26 18.13 22.14
N TYR A 93 -5.28 18.35 20.82
CA TYR A 93 -4.08 18.63 20.02
C TYR A 93 -4.17 19.95 19.23
N ARG A 94 -5.15 20.81 19.54
CA ARG A 94 -5.52 22.02 18.78
C ARG A 94 -4.33 22.81 18.21
N ASP A 95 -3.37 23.10 19.07
CA ASP A 95 -2.25 24.02 18.79
C ASP A 95 -0.96 23.28 18.39
N LEU A 96 -0.99 21.94 18.38
CA LEU A 96 0.14 21.14 17.89
C LEU A 96 0.21 21.20 16.37
N ASN A 97 1.44 21.10 15.85
CA ASN A 97 1.69 20.98 14.41
C ASN A 97 1.12 19.63 13.92
N ALA A 98 0.18 19.70 12.98
CA ALA A 98 -0.41 18.54 12.34
C ALA A 98 0.34 18.17 11.05
N LEU A 99 0.58 19.17 10.19
CA LEU A 99 1.15 18.97 8.86
C LEU A 99 2.38 19.87 8.65
N GLY A 100 3.46 19.30 8.14
CA GLY A 100 4.68 20.02 7.74
C GLY A 100 4.96 19.79 6.27
N PHE A 101 5.28 20.84 5.52
CA PHE A 101 5.59 20.76 4.09
C PHE A 101 6.63 21.80 3.69
N LYS A 102 7.35 21.58 2.59
CA LYS A 102 8.28 22.57 2.07
C LYS A 102 7.62 23.49 1.06
N ARG A 103 7.84 24.80 1.21
CA ARG A 103 7.56 25.80 0.18
C ARG A 103 8.86 26.56 -0.11
N GLN A 104 9.31 26.52 -1.37
CA GLN A 104 10.57 27.16 -1.79
C GLN A 104 11.80 26.75 -0.94
N GLY A 105 11.83 25.50 -0.49
CA GLY A 105 12.92 24.96 0.34
C GLY A 105 12.83 25.24 1.83
N VAL A 106 11.81 25.98 2.30
CA VAL A 106 11.57 26.28 3.72
C VAL A 106 10.41 25.44 4.24
N TRP A 107 10.55 24.90 5.46
CA TRP A 107 9.47 24.17 6.13
C TRP A 107 8.39 25.14 6.64
N GLU A 108 7.16 24.92 6.21
CA GLU A 108 5.94 25.52 6.74
C GLU A 108 5.15 24.46 7.50
N HIS A 109 4.36 24.91 8.49
CA HIS A 109 3.56 24.04 9.35
C HIS A 109 2.11 24.51 9.45
N ILE A 110 1.20 23.55 9.57
CA ILE A 110 -0.24 23.74 9.77
C ILE A 110 -0.62 23.06 11.10
N SER A 111 -1.23 23.81 12.01
CA SER A 111 -1.76 23.27 13.27
C SER A 111 -3.02 22.41 13.04
N TYR A 112 -3.42 21.61 14.04
CA TYR A 112 -4.69 20.86 13.95
C TYR A 112 -5.92 21.77 13.77
N SER A 113 -5.94 22.93 14.44
CA SER A 113 -7.00 23.93 14.27
C SER A 113 -7.08 24.47 12.84
N GLN A 114 -5.94 24.80 12.24
CA GLN A 114 -5.87 25.25 10.85
C GLN A 114 -6.24 24.14 9.87
N TYR A 115 -5.76 22.92 10.11
CA TYR A 115 -6.07 21.76 9.28
C TYR A 115 -7.58 21.48 9.24
N TYR A 116 -8.24 21.50 10.40
CA TYR A 116 -9.68 21.35 10.49
C TYR A 116 -10.44 22.44 9.73
N LEU A 117 -10.02 23.70 9.88
CA LEU A 117 -10.64 24.83 9.17
C LEU A 117 -10.49 24.71 7.65
N LEU A 118 -9.29 24.33 7.17
CA LEU A 118 -9.04 24.07 5.75
C LEU A 118 -9.92 22.94 5.22
N ALA A 119 -10.08 21.86 5.98
CA ALA A 119 -10.96 20.75 5.62
C ALA A 119 -12.44 21.19 5.54
N ARG A 120 -12.92 22.00 6.49
CA ARG A 120 -14.28 22.56 6.45
C ARG A 120 -14.49 23.50 5.26
N ARG A 121 -13.58 24.43 4.99
CA ARG A 121 -13.66 25.34 3.82
C ARG A 121 -13.68 24.54 2.51
N THR A 122 -12.85 23.53 2.42
CA THR A 122 -12.80 22.62 1.27
C THR A 122 -14.11 21.83 1.11
N ALA A 123 -14.68 21.32 2.21
CA ALA A 123 -15.98 20.64 2.22
C ALA A 123 -17.11 21.53 1.68
N LYS A 124 -17.19 22.78 2.18
CA LYS A 124 -18.17 23.76 1.69
C LYS A 124 -17.98 24.09 0.21
N GLY A 125 -16.73 24.23 -0.22
CA GLY A 125 -16.38 24.42 -1.63
C GLY A 125 -16.85 23.25 -2.49
N PHE A 126 -16.65 22.00 -2.06
CA PHE A 126 -17.13 20.82 -2.77
C PHE A 126 -18.65 20.75 -2.84
N LEU A 127 -19.37 21.08 -1.77
CA LEU A 127 -20.83 21.20 -1.80
C LEU A 127 -21.29 22.25 -2.82
N LYS A 128 -20.63 23.41 -2.87
CA LYS A 128 -20.93 24.48 -3.84
C LYS A 128 -20.65 24.06 -5.29
N LEU A 129 -19.61 23.27 -5.52
CA LEU A 129 -19.30 22.65 -6.82
C LEU A 129 -20.29 21.53 -7.21
N GLY A 130 -21.19 21.14 -6.29
CA GLY A 130 -22.25 20.19 -6.52
C GLY A 130 -21.87 18.75 -6.17
N LEU A 131 -20.97 18.52 -5.21
CA LEU A 131 -20.75 17.18 -4.67
C LEU A 131 -22.07 16.63 -4.08
N GLU A 132 -22.51 15.50 -4.60
CA GLU A 132 -23.68 14.78 -4.09
C GLU A 132 -23.27 13.76 -3.02
N ARG A 133 -24.22 13.41 -2.13
CA ARG A 133 -24.01 12.36 -1.13
C ARG A 133 -23.64 11.04 -1.82
N ALA A 134 -22.71 10.29 -1.22
CA ALA A 134 -22.22 9.00 -1.72
C ALA A 134 -21.60 9.05 -3.14
N HIS A 135 -21.34 10.23 -3.69
CA HIS A 135 -20.52 10.41 -4.88
C HIS A 135 -19.07 10.71 -4.48
N SER A 136 -18.16 10.41 -5.39
CA SER A 136 -16.74 10.48 -5.06
C SER A 136 -16.11 11.82 -5.38
N VAL A 137 -15.15 12.21 -4.55
CA VAL A 137 -14.09 13.14 -4.92
C VAL A 137 -12.85 12.31 -5.17
N ALA A 138 -12.43 12.23 -6.44
CA ALA A 138 -11.23 11.50 -6.78
C ALA A 138 -9.99 12.40 -6.62
N ILE A 139 -8.93 11.90 -6.02
CA ILE A 139 -7.70 12.67 -5.76
C ILE A 139 -6.54 12.01 -6.50
N LEU A 140 -5.98 12.73 -7.48
CA LEU A 140 -4.88 12.31 -8.35
C LEU A 140 -3.69 13.25 -8.16
N GLY A 141 -2.83 12.94 -7.19
CA GLY A 141 -1.64 13.74 -6.93
C GLY A 141 -0.73 13.12 -5.89
N PHE A 142 0.49 13.65 -5.78
CA PHE A 142 1.42 13.29 -4.72
C PHE A 142 0.94 13.78 -3.34
N ASN A 143 1.54 13.22 -2.29
CA ASN A 143 1.20 13.54 -0.91
C ASN A 143 1.45 15.03 -0.64
N SER A 144 0.48 15.68 -0.02
CA SER A 144 0.49 17.11 0.24
C SER A 144 -0.57 17.48 1.29
N PRO A 145 -0.46 18.66 1.93
CA PRO A 145 -1.52 19.16 2.79
C PRO A 145 -2.87 19.24 2.07
N GLU A 146 -2.87 19.63 0.80
CA GLU A 146 -4.06 19.78 -0.03
C GLU A 146 -4.72 18.44 -0.31
N TRP A 147 -3.94 17.36 -0.48
CA TRP A 147 -4.48 16.00 -0.51
C TRP A 147 -5.25 15.72 0.78
N PHE A 148 -4.62 15.96 1.94
CA PHE A 148 -5.14 15.65 3.27
C PHE A 148 -6.47 16.37 3.55
N PHE A 149 -6.51 17.69 3.40
CA PHE A 149 -7.74 18.44 3.67
C PHE A 149 -8.80 18.26 2.58
N SER A 150 -8.43 17.88 1.35
CA SER A 150 -9.40 17.44 0.34
C SER A 150 -10.08 16.14 0.74
N ALA A 151 -9.33 15.17 1.26
CA ALA A 151 -9.90 13.91 1.70
C ALA A 151 -10.82 14.09 2.92
N VAL A 152 -10.36 14.79 3.96
CA VAL A 152 -11.20 15.09 5.12
C VAL A 152 -12.41 15.93 4.72
N GLY A 153 -12.21 16.95 3.88
CA GLY A 153 -13.29 17.81 3.38
C GLY A 153 -14.34 17.04 2.56
N THR A 154 -13.91 16.04 1.79
CA THR A 154 -14.82 15.14 1.07
C THR A 154 -15.72 14.36 2.03
N VAL A 155 -15.15 13.78 3.09
CA VAL A 155 -15.93 13.06 4.10
C VAL A 155 -16.86 14.03 4.84
N PHE A 156 -16.40 15.22 5.22
CA PHE A 156 -17.26 16.22 5.87
C PHE A 156 -18.45 16.65 4.99
N ALA A 157 -18.24 16.73 3.68
CA ALA A 157 -19.30 17.02 2.71
C ALA A 157 -20.22 15.81 2.40
N GLY A 158 -20.01 14.65 3.03
CA GLY A 158 -20.81 13.44 2.81
C GLY A 158 -20.51 12.70 1.51
N GLY A 159 -19.37 13.02 0.88
CA GLY A 159 -18.84 12.31 -0.28
C GLY A 159 -17.89 11.17 0.09
N ILE A 160 -17.34 10.52 -0.93
CA ILE A 160 -16.43 9.37 -0.78
C ILE A 160 -15.04 9.72 -1.34
N VAL A 161 -14.01 9.54 -0.52
CA VAL A 161 -12.61 9.78 -0.93
C VAL A 161 -12.16 8.66 -1.84
N THR A 162 -11.71 8.97 -3.05
CA THR A 162 -11.17 7.97 -3.99
C THR A 162 -9.78 8.36 -4.45
N GLY A 163 -8.74 7.65 -4.00
CA GLY A 163 -7.37 7.93 -4.43
C GLY A 163 -7.05 7.32 -5.80
N ILE A 164 -6.41 8.08 -6.68
CA ILE A 164 -5.87 7.59 -7.96
C ILE A 164 -4.36 7.78 -7.99
N TYR A 165 -3.63 6.71 -8.31
CA TYR A 165 -2.17 6.76 -8.42
C TYR A 165 -1.73 7.75 -9.51
N THR A 166 -0.70 8.56 -9.23
CA THR A 166 -0.12 9.53 -10.18
C THR A 166 0.44 8.90 -11.45
N THR A 167 0.83 7.63 -11.37
CA THR A 167 1.31 6.78 -12.47
C THR A 167 0.18 6.17 -13.30
N SER A 168 -1.09 6.45 -13.01
CA SER A 168 -2.24 5.92 -13.77
C SER A 168 -2.28 6.46 -15.19
N SER A 169 -2.61 5.58 -16.13
CA SER A 169 -2.93 5.98 -17.49
C SER A 169 -4.27 6.72 -17.50
N PRO A 170 -4.56 7.52 -18.55
CA PRO A 170 -5.87 8.16 -18.70
C PRO A 170 -7.03 7.16 -18.63
N GLU A 171 -6.88 5.97 -19.23
CA GLU A 171 -7.92 4.93 -19.26
C GLU A 171 -8.17 4.36 -17.86
N ALA A 172 -7.11 4.13 -17.08
CA ALA A 172 -7.24 3.71 -15.68
C ALA A 172 -7.90 4.80 -14.82
N CYS A 173 -7.56 6.08 -15.06
CA CYS A 173 -8.23 7.20 -14.38
C CYS A 173 -9.71 7.26 -14.75
N GLN A 174 -10.05 7.05 -16.03
CA GLN A 174 -11.43 7.03 -16.49
C GLN A 174 -12.22 5.92 -15.84
N TYR A 175 -11.68 4.70 -15.79
CA TYR A 175 -12.34 3.57 -15.15
C TYR A 175 -12.67 3.88 -13.68
N VAL A 176 -11.68 4.34 -12.90
CA VAL A 176 -11.86 4.65 -11.48
C VAL A 176 -12.86 5.80 -11.28
N ALA A 177 -12.72 6.90 -12.03
CA ALA A 177 -13.61 8.05 -11.90
C ALA A 177 -15.05 7.74 -12.35
N HIS A 178 -15.23 6.88 -13.35
CA HIS A 178 -16.55 6.44 -13.80
C HIS A 178 -17.21 5.50 -12.80
N ASP A 179 -16.51 4.45 -12.37
CA ASP A 179 -17.05 3.43 -11.45
C ASP A 179 -17.40 4.02 -10.07
N SER A 180 -16.58 4.96 -9.58
CA SER A 180 -16.81 5.68 -8.31
C SER A 180 -17.81 6.85 -8.42
N CYS A 181 -18.42 7.07 -9.59
CA CYS A 181 -19.30 8.21 -9.88
C CYS A 181 -18.70 9.55 -9.43
N ALA A 182 -17.44 9.81 -9.77
CA ALA A 182 -16.73 11.00 -9.29
C ALA A 182 -17.41 12.30 -9.78
N ASN A 183 -17.82 13.16 -8.83
CA ASN A 183 -18.33 14.51 -9.14
C ASN A 183 -17.21 15.53 -9.28
N ILE A 184 -16.12 15.33 -8.53
CA ILE A 184 -14.99 16.26 -8.48
C ILE A 184 -13.71 15.43 -8.61
N ILE A 185 -12.74 15.92 -9.39
CA ILE A 185 -11.39 15.34 -9.42
C ILE A 185 -10.37 16.40 -9.01
N VAL A 186 -9.63 16.14 -7.95
CA VAL A 186 -8.55 17.00 -7.45
C VAL A 186 -7.22 16.52 -8.03
N VAL A 187 -6.43 17.42 -8.62
CA VAL A 187 -5.16 17.10 -9.31
C VAL A 187 -4.02 18.01 -8.85
N ASP A 188 -2.79 17.49 -8.79
CA ASP A 188 -1.63 18.29 -8.37
C ASP A 188 -1.10 19.23 -9.47
N THR A 189 -0.84 18.67 -10.66
CA THR A 189 -0.03 19.29 -11.73
C THR A 189 -0.81 19.43 -13.02
N GLN A 190 -0.32 20.29 -13.92
CA GLN A 190 -0.86 20.47 -15.26
C GLN A 190 -0.86 19.14 -16.05
N LYS A 191 0.16 18.29 -15.85
CA LYS A 191 0.22 16.96 -16.46
C LYS A 191 -0.95 16.06 -16.05
N GLN A 192 -1.34 16.05 -14.77
CA GLN A 192 -2.49 15.27 -14.31
C GLN A 192 -3.80 15.89 -14.80
N LEU A 193 -3.92 17.22 -14.81
CA LEU A 193 -5.06 17.92 -15.41
C LEU A 193 -5.28 17.50 -16.87
N GLU A 194 -4.24 17.49 -17.69
CA GLU A 194 -4.32 17.08 -19.10
C GLU A 194 -4.81 15.64 -19.28
N LYS A 195 -4.44 14.72 -18.39
CA LYS A 195 -4.98 13.35 -18.42
C LYS A 195 -6.49 13.35 -18.24
N ILE A 196 -7.00 14.10 -17.26
CA ILE A 196 -8.44 14.19 -16.99
C ILE A 196 -9.19 14.89 -18.13
N LEU A 197 -8.63 15.96 -18.69
CA LEU A 197 -9.24 16.67 -19.82
C LEU A 197 -9.42 15.77 -21.05
N LYS A 198 -8.50 14.84 -21.30
CA LYS A 198 -8.61 13.87 -22.42
C LYS A 198 -9.81 12.91 -22.25
N ILE A 199 -10.15 12.56 -21.02
CA ILE A 199 -11.20 11.59 -20.70
C ILE A 199 -12.51 12.23 -20.23
N TRP A 200 -12.54 13.56 -20.03
CA TRP A 200 -13.69 14.29 -19.45
C TRP A 200 -15.03 13.92 -20.10
N LYS A 201 -15.07 13.80 -21.42
CA LYS A 201 -16.30 13.48 -22.18
C LYS A 201 -16.91 12.13 -21.82
N ASN A 202 -16.12 11.22 -21.26
CA ASN A 202 -16.52 9.88 -20.87
C ASN A 202 -16.89 9.79 -19.37
N LEU A 203 -16.92 10.92 -18.66
CA LEU A 203 -17.21 11.00 -17.23
C LEU A 203 -18.53 11.77 -17.01
N PRO A 204 -19.69 11.09 -17.09
CA PRO A 204 -21.00 11.76 -17.09
C PRO A 204 -21.33 12.48 -15.78
N HIS A 205 -20.78 12.00 -14.65
CA HIS A 205 -21.00 12.58 -13.32
C HIS A 205 -20.02 13.71 -12.98
N LEU A 206 -18.99 13.96 -13.79
CA LEU A 206 -17.94 14.92 -13.48
C LEU A 206 -18.44 16.36 -13.64
N LYS A 207 -18.43 17.10 -12.51
CA LYS A 207 -18.90 18.50 -12.42
C LYS A 207 -17.73 19.48 -12.40
N ALA A 208 -16.62 19.13 -11.76
CA ALA A 208 -15.47 20.03 -11.61
C ALA A 208 -14.12 19.29 -11.53
N VAL A 209 -13.05 19.96 -11.95
CA VAL A 209 -11.67 19.56 -11.63
C VAL A 209 -11.00 20.67 -10.83
N VAL A 210 -10.25 20.28 -9.79
CA VAL A 210 -9.59 21.22 -8.86
C VAL A 210 -8.09 21.02 -8.90
N THR A 211 -7.31 22.06 -9.18
CA THR A 211 -5.84 22.04 -9.20
C THR A 211 -5.28 22.68 -7.93
N TYR A 212 -4.21 22.14 -7.33
CA TYR A 212 -3.66 22.70 -6.08
C TYR A 212 -2.17 23.03 -6.05
N ARG A 213 -1.31 22.45 -6.91
CA ARG A 213 0.13 22.80 -6.93
C ARG A 213 0.48 23.74 -8.08
N GLU A 214 -0.08 23.49 -9.26
CA GLU A 214 0.12 24.32 -10.45
C GLU A 214 -1.22 24.92 -10.87
N ALA A 215 -1.28 26.24 -10.99
CA ALA A 215 -2.43 26.90 -11.59
C ALA A 215 -2.55 26.51 -13.07
N PRO A 216 -3.77 26.33 -13.59
CA PRO A 216 -3.95 25.95 -14.99
C PRO A 216 -3.41 27.04 -15.90
N ALA A 217 -2.74 26.65 -16.99
CA ALA A 217 -2.12 27.58 -17.93
C ALA A 217 -3.11 28.59 -18.55
N ARG A 218 -4.41 28.25 -18.58
CA ARG A 218 -5.51 29.12 -18.98
C ARG A 218 -6.72 28.86 -18.09
N LYS A 219 -7.50 29.89 -17.78
CA LYS A 219 -8.77 29.72 -17.08
C LYS A 219 -9.74 28.94 -17.98
N MET A 220 -10.29 27.86 -17.46
CA MET A 220 -11.21 26.97 -18.16
C MET A 220 -12.51 26.86 -17.37
N ALA A 221 -13.64 26.72 -18.04
CA ALA A 221 -14.90 26.46 -17.37
C ALA A 221 -14.81 25.13 -16.60
N ARG A 222 -15.33 25.09 -15.37
CA ARG A 222 -15.35 23.90 -14.49
C ARG A 222 -13.97 23.39 -14.04
N VAL A 223 -12.91 24.17 -14.27
CA VAL A 223 -11.59 23.94 -13.70
C VAL A 223 -11.31 25.07 -12.70
N TYR A 224 -11.01 24.71 -11.46
CA TYR A 224 -10.81 25.65 -10.36
C TYR A 224 -9.46 25.40 -9.71
N THR A 225 -8.87 26.44 -9.14
CA THR A 225 -7.77 26.29 -8.18
C THR A 225 -8.33 25.95 -6.79
N MET A 226 -7.54 25.32 -5.93
CA MET A 226 -7.96 25.02 -4.56
C MET A 226 -8.37 26.28 -3.79
N ASP A 227 -7.66 27.40 -4.00
CA ASP A 227 -8.00 28.69 -3.39
C ASP A 227 -9.36 29.22 -3.88
N GLU A 228 -9.68 29.08 -5.17
CA GLU A 228 -11.01 29.42 -5.70
C GLU A 228 -12.11 28.54 -5.06
N VAL A 229 -11.84 27.25 -4.86
CA VAL A 229 -12.79 26.33 -4.20
C VAL A 229 -13.01 26.70 -2.74
N MET A 230 -11.95 27.02 -1.99
CA MET A 230 -12.08 27.48 -0.61
C MET A 230 -12.82 28.81 -0.53
N GLY A 231 -12.59 29.74 -1.46
CA GLY A 231 -13.34 31.00 -1.56
C GLY A 231 -14.83 30.79 -1.84
N LEU A 232 -15.18 29.86 -2.73
CA LEU A 232 -16.57 29.44 -2.96
C LEU A 232 -17.20 28.84 -1.70
N GLY A 233 -16.40 28.15 -0.88
CA GLY A 233 -16.83 27.61 0.40
C GLY A 233 -17.16 28.67 1.44
N ASP A 234 -16.51 29.84 1.39
CA ASP A 234 -16.76 30.95 2.32
C ASP A 234 -18.15 31.59 2.09
N GLU A 235 -18.75 31.43 0.91
CA GLU A 235 -20.11 31.87 0.62
C GLU A 235 -21.19 30.98 1.26
N LEU A 236 -20.85 29.74 1.64
CA LEU A 236 -21.81 28.79 2.19
C LEU A 236 -21.87 28.91 3.72
N PRO A 237 -23.07 29.01 4.33
CA PRO A 237 -23.24 29.05 5.78
C PRO A 237 -22.70 27.77 6.46
N GLU A 238 -22.08 27.91 7.64
CA GLU A 238 -21.53 26.78 8.39
C GLU A 238 -22.61 25.74 8.75
N GLU A 239 -23.83 26.20 9.01
CA GLU A 239 -24.98 25.36 9.38
C GLU A 239 -25.35 24.37 8.28
N THR A 240 -25.07 24.72 7.01
CA THR A 240 -25.31 23.82 5.88
C THR A 240 -24.37 22.62 5.95
N LEU A 241 -23.09 22.85 6.23
CA LEU A 241 -22.11 21.79 6.38
C LEU A 241 -22.38 20.98 7.65
N ASP A 242 -22.73 21.63 8.76
CA ASP A 242 -23.02 20.96 10.03
C ASP A 242 -24.24 20.03 9.94
N ALA A 243 -25.27 20.42 9.18
CA ALA A 243 -26.40 19.55 8.88
C ALA A 243 -25.98 18.30 8.09
N VAL A 244 -25.08 18.45 7.11
CA VAL A 244 -24.54 17.31 6.34
C VAL A 244 -23.73 16.39 7.26
N ILE A 245 -22.81 16.94 8.05
CA ILE A 245 -21.98 16.19 9.00
C ILE A 245 -22.84 15.41 9.99
N SER A 246 -23.85 16.06 10.58
CA SER A 246 -24.72 15.46 11.60
C SER A 246 -25.60 14.33 11.06
N ALA A 247 -25.85 14.30 9.74
CA ALA A 247 -26.65 13.28 9.07
C ALA A 247 -25.83 12.06 8.62
N GLN A 248 -24.52 12.03 8.88
CA GLN A 248 -23.65 10.88 8.57
C GLN A 248 -23.70 9.84 9.69
N GLN A 249 -23.39 8.59 9.33
CA GLN A 249 -23.37 7.47 10.26
C GLN A 249 -22.06 6.68 10.14
N PRO A 250 -21.54 6.08 11.23
CA PRO A 250 -20.28 5.35 11.20
C PRO A 250 -20.25 4.17 10.21
N ASN A 251 -21.39 3.53 9.98
CA ASN A 251 -21.51 2.35 9.10
C ASN A 251 -21.74 2.68 7.62
N GLN A 252 -21.45 3.92 7.19
CA GLN A 252 -21.56 4.39 5.81
C GLN A 252 -20.19 4.50 5.15
N CYS A 253 -20.14 4.25 3.84
CA CYS A 253 -18.91 4.36 3.05
C CYS A 253 -18.36 5.79 3.06
N CYS A 254 -17.04 5.93 3.23
CA CYS A 254 -16.35 7.21 3.15
C CYS A 254 -15.04 7.16 2.37
N VAL A 255 -14.49 5.96 2.13
CA VAL A 255 -13.25 5.76 1.36
C VAL A 255 -13.45 4.61 0.38
N LEU A 256 -12.98 4.82 -0.85
CA LEU A 256 -12.81 3.80 -1.87
C LEU A 256 -11.32 3.61 -2.17
N ILE A 257 -10.87 2.36 -2.06
CA ILE A 257 -9.52 1.95 -2.45
C ILE A 257 -9.62 1.01 -3.64
N TYR A 258 -9.01 1.38 -4.78
CA TYR A 258 -9.00 0.52 -5.96
C TYR A 258 -7.80 -0.43 -5.94
N THR A 259 -8.08 -1.74 -5.91
CA THR A 259 -7.04 -2.79 -5.92
C THR A 259 -6.92 -3.41 -7.30
N SER A 260 -5.69 -3.53 -7.81
CA SER A 260 -5.41 -4.30 -9.02
C SER A 260 -5.30 -5.78 -8.65
N GLY A 261 -6.40 -6.53 -8.77
CA GLY A 261 -6.39 -7.98 -8.61
C GLY A 261 -5.61 -8.68 -9.73
N THR A 262 -5.28 -9.96 -9.53
CA THR A 262 -4.40 -10.74 -10.42
C THR A 262 -4.95 -11.03 -11.82
N THR A 263 -6.25 -10.80 -12.09
CA THR A 263 -6.88 -11.24 -13.36
C THR A 263 -8.01 -10.35 -13.91
N GLY A 264 -8.20 -9.11 -13.45
CA GLY A 264 -9.32 -8.27 -13.91
C GLY A 264 -9.18 -6.76 -13.67
N SER A 265 -10.21 -6.00 -14.07
CA SER A 265 -10.31 -4.56 -13.81
C SER A 265 -10.20 -4.26 -12.31
N PRO A 266 -9.64 -3.11 -11.91
CA PRO A 266 -9.48 -2.77 -10.50
C PRO A 266 -10.81 -2.83 -9.73
N LYS A 267 -10.80 -3.36 -8.50
CA LYS A 267 -12.01 -3.46 -7.68
C LYS A 267 -12.06 -2.31 -6.68
N GLY A 268 -13.19 -1.62 -6.56
CA GLY A 268 -13.39 -0.57 -5.56
C GLY A 268 -13.73 -1.16 -4.20
N VAL A 269 -12.78 -1.21 -3.27
CA VAL A 269 -12.99 -1.65 -1.89
C VAL A 269 -13.69 -0.54 -1.11
N MET A 270 -14.92 -0.77 -0.64
CA MET A 270 -15.70 0.20 0.13
C MET A 270 -15.39 0.12 1.61
N LEU A 271 -14.87 1.21 2.17
CA LEU A 271 -14.54 1.34 3.59
C LEU A 271 -15.49 2.32 4.27
N SER A 272 -16.14 1.84 5.32
CA SER A 272 -17.02 2.65 6.17
C SER A 272 -16.24 3.66 7.01
N GLN A 273 -16.91 4.65 7.58
CA GLN A 273 -16.27 5.54 8.55
C GLN A 273 -15.75 4.78 9.76
N ASP A 274 -16.48 3.78 10.24
CA ASP A 274 -16.06 2.93 11.36
C ASP A 274 -14.83 2.08 11.00
N ASN A 275 -14.76 1.55 9.79
CA ASN A 275 -13.56 0.86 9.30
C ASN A 275 -12.31 1.75 9.47
N ILE A 276 -12.42 3.02 9.09
CA ILE A 276 -11.33 3.99 9.17
C ILE A 276 -11.02 4.38 10.62
N THR A 277 -12.02 4.83 11.39
CA THR A 277 -11.81 5.33 12.76
C THR A 277 -11.38 4.21 13.71
N TRP A 278 -11.97 3.03 13.58
CA TRP A 278 -11.60 1.86 14.38
C TRP A 278 -10.17 1.41 14.11
N THR A 279 -9.78 1.30 12.83
CA THR A 279 -8.41 0.85 12.48
C THR A 279 -7.37 1.90 12.85
N ALA A 280 -7.67 3.18 12.64
CA ALA A 280 -6.82 4.29 13.06
C ALA A 280 -6.60 4.33 14.58
N ARG A 281 -7.56 3.88 15.39
CA ARG A 281 -7.42 3.78 16.85
C ARG A 281 -6.76 2.48 17.30
N HIS A 282 -7.37 1.33 17.01
CA HIS A 282 -6.98 0.05 17.58
C HIS A 282 -5.78 -0.57 16.86
N GLY A 283 -5.70 -0.46 15.53
CA GLY A 283 -4.58 -0.98 14.75
C GLY A 283 -3.27 -0.28 15.09
N SER A 284 -3.30 1.05 15.18
CA SER A 284 -2.12 1.84 15.56
C SER A 284 -1.75 1.70 17.04
N GLN A 285 -2.72 1.58 17.96
CA GLN A 285 -2.47 1.28 19.37
C GLN A 285 -1.77 -0.08 19.53
N ALA A 286 -2.21 -1.10 18.78
CA ALA A 286 -1.56 -2.41 18.76
C ALA A 286 -0.14 -2.35 18.19
N GLY A 287 0.14 -1.42 17.27
CA GLY A 287 1.51 -1.09 16.83
C GLY A 287 2.33 -0.28 17.83
N GLY A 288 1.74 0.14 18.96
CA GLY A 288 2.42 0.95 19.98
C GLY A 288 2.50 2.44 19.65
N ILE A 289 1.66 2.95 18.74
CA ILE A 289 1.46 4.41 18.59
C ILE A 289 0.83 4.95 19.88
N GLN A 290 1.31 6.11 20.32
CA GLN A 290 0.88 6.76 21.56
C GLN A 290 0.22 8.10 21.24
N ALA A 291 -0.62 8.58 22.16
CA ALA A 291 -1.19 9.92 22.08
C ALA A 291 -0.09 10.99 22.15
N ALA A 292 -0.28 12.08 21.42
CA ALA A 292 0.67 13.20 21.40
C ALA A 292 0.87 13.87 22.77
N GLU A 293 -0.11 13.73 23.68
CA GLU A 293 0.02 14.12 25.10
C GLU A 293 1.18 13.40 25.81
N VAL A 294 1.50 12.16 25.41
CA VAL A 294 2.64 11.40 25.92
C VAL A 294 3.89 11.73 25.11
N GLN A 295 3.79 11.54 23.79
CA GLN A 295 4.86 11.86 22.85
C GLN A 295 4.25 12.04 21.47
N GLN A 296 4.38 13.25 20.92
CA GLN A 296 3.97 13.50 19.54
C GLN A 296 4.85 12.70 18.57
N GLU A 297 4.22 11.81 17.80
CA GLU A 297 4.91 11.10 16.73
C GLU A 297 5.19 12.03 15.56
N VAL A 298 6.36 11.92 14.95
CA VAL A 298 6.76 12.61 13.72
C VAL A 298 6.93 11.56 12.63
N VAL A 299 6.20 11.72 11.52
CA VAL A 299 6.14 10.77 10.42
C VAL A 299 6.47 11.48 9.11
N VAL A 300 7.23 10.83 8.23
CA VAL A 300 7.44 11.30 6.86
C VAL A 300 6.43 10.63 5.93
N SER A 301 5.58 11.41 5.28
CA SER A 301 4.57 10.93 4.33
C SER A 301 5.13 10.90 2.91
N TYR A 302 5.28 9.69 2.37
CA TYR A 302 5.79 9.44 1.02
C TYR A 302 5.15 8.21 0.34
N LEU A 303 4.43 7.38 1.11
CA LEU A 303 3.71 6.23 0.57
C LEU A 303 2.45 6.72 -0.16
N PRO A 304 2.08 6.13 -1.31
CA PRO A 304 0.94 6.59 -2.07
C PRO A 304 -0.35 6.62 -1.23
N LEU A 305 -0.98 7.80 -1.11
CA LEU A 305 -2.28 7.95 -0.43
C LEU A 305 -3.45 7.34 -1.21
N SER A 306 -3.22 6.83 -2.42
CA SER A 306 -4.18 5.97 -3.12
C SER A 306 -4.24 4.55 -2.55
N HIS A 307 -3.30 4.18 -1.69
CA HIS A 307 -3.24 2.89 -1.03
C HIS A 307 -3.66 3.01 0.45
N ILE A 308 -4.38 2.00 0.97
CA ILE A 308 -4.92 2.07 2.34
C ILE A 308 -3.83 2.21 3.41
N ALA A 309 -2.67 1.57 3.22
CA ALA A 309 -1.57 1.63 4.19
C ALA A 309 -1.08 3.06 4.42
N GLY A 310 -0.91 3.84 3.35
CA GLY A 310 -0.52 5.25 3.44
C GLY A 310 -1.63 6.10 4.07
N GLN A 311 -2.89 5.89 3.68
CA GLN A 311 -4.01 6.63 4.29
C GLN A 311 -4.16 6.35 5.79
N ILE A 312 -4.14 5.09 6.21
CA ILE A 312 -4.31 4.74 7.62
C ILE A 312 -3.14 5.23 8.44
N TYR A 313 -1.91 5.02 7.99
CA TYR A 313 -0.72 5.36 8.76
C TYR A 313 -0.46 6.87 8.79
N ASP A 314 -0.52 7.55 7.64
CA ASP A 314 -0.17 8.97 7.54
C ASP A 314 -1.36 9.86 7.96
N LEU A 315 -2.54 9.63 7.38
CA LEU A 315 -3.68 10.53 7.50
C LEU A 315 -4.54 10.21 8.73
N TRP A 316 -5.11 9.01 8.80
CA TRP A 316 -6.15 8.70 9.78
C TRP A 316 -5.58 8.48 11.19
N THR A 317 -4.47 7.73 11.30
CA THR A 317 -3.71 7.57 12.56
C THR A 317 -3.14 8.91 13.03
N GLY A 318 -2.69 9.75 12.08
CA GLY A 318 -2.22 11.09 12.38
C GLY A 318 -3.28 11.93 13.09
N ILE A 319 -4.52 11.94 12.59
CA ILE A 319 -5.64 12.63 13.25
C ILE A 319 -5.96 11.99 14.62
N GLN A 320 -6.09 10.67 14.68
CA GLN A 320 -6.50 9.95 15.89
C GLN A 320 -5.55 10.16 17.09
N TRP A 321 -4.24 10.27 16.85
CA TRP A 321 -3.23 10.31 17.91
C TRP A 321 -2.42 11.60 17.97
N GLY A 322 -2.68 12.57 17.11
CA GLY A 322 -2.02 13.88 17.17
C GLY A 322 -0.63 13.92 16.52
N ALA A 323 -0.32 13.06 15.57
CA ALA A 323 1.00 13.00 14.94
C ALA A 323 1.31 14.20 14.02
N HIS A 324 2.58 14.60 13.97
CA HIS A 324 3.08 15.61 13.04
C HIS A 324 3.56 14.94 11.74
N ILE A 325 2.81 15.15 10.66
CA ILE A 325 3.05 14.53 9.36
C ILE A 325 3.84 15.48 8.46
N CYS A 326 5.06 15.11 8.12
CA CYS A 326 5.95 15.87 7.25
C CYS A 326 5.95 15.28 5.84
N PHE A 327 5.54 16.05 4.83
CA PHE A 327 5.48 15.57 3.45
C PHE A 327 6.87 15.51 2.81
N ALA A 328 7.18 14.38 2.18
CA ALA A 328 8.38 14.26 1.35
C ALA A 328 8.16 14.90 -0.03
N GLU A 329 9.25 15.32 -0.66
CA GLU A 329 9.21 15.83 -2.03
C GLU A 329 8.79 14.74 -3.04
N PRO A 330 8.20 15.10 -4.20
CA PRO A 330 7.69 14.12 -5.17
C PRO A 330 8.75 13.13 -5.71
N ASP A 331 10.03 13.47 -5.63
CA ASP A 331 11.18 12.66 -6.03
C ASP A 331 11.70 11.74 -4.90
N ALA A 332 10.98 11.62 -3.76
CA ALA A 332 11.39 10.82 -2.60
C ALA A 332 11.84 9.40 -2.97
N LEU A 333 11.02 8.68 -3.74
CA LEU A 333 11.31 7.30 -4.17
C LEU A 333 12.41 7.21 -5.24
N GLN A 334 12.79 8.34 -5.84
CA GLN A 334 13.86 8.46 -6.83
C GLN A 334 15.23 8.75 -6.17
N GLY A 335 15.25 9.08 -4.87
CA GLY A 335 16.48 9.18 -4.09
C GLY A 335 16.48 10.26 -3.00
N SER A 336 15.55 11.21 -3.03
CA SER A 336 15.54 12.34 -2.08
C SER A 336 14.98 11.98 -0.70
N LEU A 337 14.39 10.79 -0.53
CA LEU A 337 13.76 10.38 0.74
C LEU A 337 14.71 10.49 1.93
N VAL A 338 15.96 10.04 1.79
CA VAL A 338 16.96 10.09 2.88
C VAL A 338 17.27 11.52 3.32
N ASN A 339 17.22 12.49 2.39
CA ASN A 339 17.41 13.90 2.73
C ASN A 339 16.26 14.40 3.62
N THR A 340 15.02 14.07 3.25
CA THR A 340 13.84 14.40 4.06
C THR A 340 13.89 13.71 5.43
N LEU A 341 14.28 12.43 5.49
CA LEU A 341 14.41 11.70 6.75
C LEU A 341 15.46 12.34 7.68
N ARG A 342 16.58 12.83 7.14
CA ARG A 342 17.62 13.52 7.90
C ARG A 342 17.17 14.86 8.46
N GLU A 343 16.39 15.62 7.69
CA GLU A 343 15.89 16.92 8.13
C GLU A 343 14.77 16.78 9.18
N VAL A 344 13.87 15.82 8.99
CA VAL A 344 12.68 15.63 9.84
C VAL A 344 13.00 14.81 11.10
N GLU A 345 13.96 13.87 11.02
CA GLU A 345 14.27 12.88 12.06
C GLU A 345 13.01 12.19 12.64
N PRO A 346 12.27 11.40 11.83
CA PRO A 346 11.01 10.81 12.26
C PRO A 346 11.16 9.91 13.49
N THR A 347 10.10 9.83 14.29
CA THR A 347 10.00 8.92 15.44
C THR A 347 9.37 7.58 15.06
N SER A 348 8.59 7.57 13.97
CA SER A 348 7.90 6.42 13.42
C SER A 348 8.02 6.44 11.89
N HIS A 349 8.35 5.30 11.29
CA HIS A 349 8.54 5.15 9.85
C HIS A 349 7.90 3.86 9.36
N LEU A 350 7.06 3.93 8.33
CA LEU A 350 6.55 2.79 7.59
C LEU A 350 7.23 2.72 6.22
N GLY A 351 7.70 1.54 5.83
CA GLY A 351 8.27 1.31 4.51
C GLY A 351 7.91 -0.06 3.94
N VAL A 352 7.71 -0.13 2.63
CA VAL A 352 7.60 -1.42 1.93
C VAL A 352 8.98 -2.10 1.86
N PRO A 353 9.07 -3.43 1.72
CA PRO A 353 10.35 -4.15 1.70
C PRO A 353 11.40 -3.53 0.78
N ARG A 354 11.00 -3.11 -0.43
CA ARG A 354 11.92 -2.48 -1.39
C ARG A 354 12.57 -1.19 -0.89
N VAL A 355 11.88 -0.42 -0.04
CA VAL A 355 12.46 0.80 0.58
C VAL A 355 13.56 0.42 1.57
N TRP A 356 13.29 -0.58 2.42
CA TRP A 356 14.28 -1.10 3.37
C TRP A 356 15.49 -1.71 2.66
N GLU A 357 15.28 -2.49 1.61
CA GLU A 357 16.35 -3.05 0.77
C GLU A 357 17.21 -1.95 0.13
N LYS A 358 16.60 -0.91 -0.44
CA LYS A 358 17.35 0.23 -1.00
C LYS A 358 18.17 0.97 0.06
N ILE A 359 17.63 1.13 1.27
CA ILE A 359 18.37 1.71 2.39
C ILE A 359 19.58 0.82 2.76
N MET A 360 19.37 -0.50 2.82
CA MET A 360 20.45 -1.47 3.05
C MET A 360 21.54 -1.39 1.97
N GLU A 361 21.16 -1.45 0.69
CA GLU A 361 22.06 -1.33 -0.47
C GLU A 361 22.89 -0.04 -0.36
N ARG A 362 22.25 1.09 -0.05
CA ARG A 362 22.93 2.38 0.09
C ARG A 362 23.92 2.42 1.25
N ILE A 363 23.59 1.82 2.39
CA ILE A 363 24.52 1.73 3.53
C ILE A 363 25.74 0.89 3.16
N GLN A 364 25.51 -0.22 2.44
CA GLN A 364 26.59 -1.09 1.99
C GLN A 364 27.50 -0.39 0.98
N GLU A 365 26.96 0.38 0.04
CA GLU A 365 27.73 1.20 -0.92
C GLU A 365 28.60 2.24 -0.21
N VAL A 366 28.01 3.04 0.69
CA VAL A 366 28.76 4.06 1.45
C VAL A 366 29.81 3.39 2.34
N GLY A 367 29.49 2.22 2.91
CA GLY A 367 30.43 1.41 3.67
C GLY A 367 31.57 0.82 2.83
N ALA A 368 31.32 0.48 1.56
CA ALA A 368 32.33 -0.02 0.63
C ALA A 368 33.31 1.08 0.18
N GLY A 369 32.82 2.31 -0.01
CA GLY A 369 33.66 3.48 -0.27
C GLY A 369 34.42 4.01 0.96
N SER A 370 34.10 3.50 2.16
CA SER A 370 34.76 3.88 3.40
C SER A 370 36.06 3.10 3.64
N GLY A 371 37.00 3.67 4.40
CA GLY A 371 38.28 3.00 4.70
C GLY A 371 38.11 1.63 5.38
N PHE A 372 39.03 0.70 5.11
CA PHE A 372 39.00 -0.69 5.60
C PHE A 372 38.74 -0.84 7.11
N LEU A 373 39.27 0.09 7.92
CA LEU A 373 39.08 0.12 9.37
C LEU A 373 37.62 0.39 9.75
N TRP A 374 36.95 1.33 9.09
CA TRP A 374 35.54 1.64 9.33
C TRP A 374 34.64 0.46 9.02
N ARG A 375 34.89 -0.23 7.89
CA ARG A 375 34.13 -1.43 7.50
C ARG A 375 34.25 -2.54 8.55
N LYS A 376 35.45 -2.81 9.06
CA LYS A 376 35.66 -3.79 10.13
C LYS A 376 34.93 -3.39 11.42
N MET A 377 34.98 -2.11 11.79
CA MET A 377 34.26 -1.59 12.95
C MET A 377 32.74 -1.74 12.80
N LEU A 378 32.19 -1.46 11.63
CA LEU A 378 30.75 -1.62 11.35
C LEU A 378 30.31 -3.08 11.45
N LEU A 379 31.05 -3.99 10.81
CA LEU A 379 30.75 -5.43 10.87
C LEU A 379 30.83 -5.98 12.30
N TRP A 380 31.84 -5.56 13.06
CA TRP A 380 31.96 -5.92 14.48
C TRP A 380 30.80 -5.36 15.31
N ALA A 381 30.44 -4.10 15.12
CA ALA A 381 29.34 -3.47 15.85
C ALA A 381 28.01 -4.19 15.55
N MET A 382 27.76 -4.48 14.27
CA MET A 382 26.57 -5.22 13.85
C MET A 382 26.52 -6.64 14.40
N SER A 383 27.63 -7.38 14.42
CA SER A 383 27.64 -8.75 14.95
C SER A 383 27.32 -8.78 16.44
N VAL A 384 27.91 -7.86 17.23
CA VAL A 384 27.67 -7.77 18.68
C VAL A 384 26.21 -7.43 18.98
N THR A 385 25.61 -6.52 18.22
CA THR A 385 24.23 -6.11 18.46
C THR A 385 23.22 -7.12 17.94
N LEU A 386 23.49 -7.79 16.81
CA LEU A 386 22.65 -8.86 16.29
C LEU A 386 22.58 -10.03 17.28
N GLU A 387 23.73 -10.48 17.80
CA GLU A 387 23.79 -11.54 18.81
C GLU A 387 22.96 -11.16 20.04
N GLN A 388 23.12 -9.94 20.55
CA GLN A 388 22.34 -9.49 21.71
C GLN A 388 20.83 -9.47 21.42
N ASN A 389 20.41 -8.93 20.28
CA ASN A 389 18.99 -8.78 19.94
C ASN A 389 18.31 -10.14 19.66
N VAL A 390 19.08 -11.16 19.22
CA VAL A 390 18.57 -12.52 19.05
C VAL A 390 18.53 -13.30 20.37
N THR A 391 19.59 -13.22 21.18
CA THR A 391 19.71 -14.04 22.40
C THR A 391 18.97 -13.47 23.60
N CYS A 392 18.80 -12.14 23.69
CA CYS A 392 18.13 -11.47 24.80
C CYS A 392 17.22 -10.34 24.31
N PRO A 393 16.07 -10.63 23.68
CA PRO A 393 15.14 -9.62 23.19
C PRO A 393 14.56 -8.71 24.29
N SER A 394 14.56 -9.17 25.54
CA SER A 394 13.83 -8.56 26.67
C SER A 394 14.70 -8.14 27.86
N SER A 395 16.03 -8.17 27.79
CA SER A 395 16.88 -7.74 28.92
C SER A 395 17.21 -6.24 28.87
N ASP A 396 16.79 -5.49 29.89
CA ASP A 396 17.07 -4.05 30.06
C ASP A 396 18.59 -3.75 30.20
N LEU A 397 19.39 -4.78 30.47
CA LEU A 397 20.84 -4.68 30.62
C LEU A 397 21.54 -4.97 29.29
N LYS A 398 21.57 -3.97 28.41
CA LYS A 398 22.45 -4.02 27.24
C LYS A 398 23.89 -4.34 27.67
N SER A 399 24.50 -5.33 27.02
CA SER A 399 25.91 -5.65 27.24
C SER A 399 26.76 -4.40 27.05
N PHE A 400 27.74 -4.18 27.92
CA PHE A 400 28.64 -3.02 27.82
C PHE A 400 29.25 -2.91 26.41
N LYS A 401 29.58 -4.05 25.79
CA LYS A 401 30.10 -4.11 24.42
C LYS A 401 29.10 -3.57 23.40
N ALA A 402 27.82 -3.91 23.52
CA ALA A 402 26.77 -3.41 22.63
C ALA A 402 26.51 -1.92 22.84
N ARG A 403 26.55 -1.42 24.08
CA ARG A 403 26.46 0.03 24.35
C ARG A 403 27.61 0.80 23.71
N LEU A 404 28.82 0.26 23.79
CA LEU A 404 30.00 0.87 23.17
C LEU A 404 29.94 0.83 21.64
N ALA A 405 29.57 -0.31 21.06
CA ALA A 405 29.36 -0.48 19.62
C ALA A 405 28.29 0.50 19.09
N ASP A 406 27.19 0.62 19.83
CA ASP A 406 26.10 1.53 19.50
C ASP A 406 26.56 2.98 19.51
N TYR A 407 27.26 3.41 20.55
CA TYR A 407 27.75 4.79 20.68
C TYR A 407 28.80 5.17 19.63
N LEU A 408 29.77 4.29 19.37
CA LEU A 408 30.90 4.61 18.48
C LEU A 408 30.53 4.58 17.00
N VAL A 409 29.63 3.66 16.61
CA VAL A 409 29.36 3.34 15.20
C VAL A 409 27.88 3.45 14.86
N LEU A 410 27.02 2.64 15.49
CA LEU A 410 25.63 2.47 15.01
C LEU A 410 24.78 3.74 15.17
N ALA A 411 24.97 4.51 16.25
CA ALA A 411 24.27 5.77 16.46
C ALA A 411 24.58 6.79 15.35
N LYS A 412 25.83 6.84 14.87
CA LYS A 412 26.23 7.70 13.76
C LYS A 412 25.60 7.25 12.44
N VAL A 413 25.52 5.93 12.21
CA VAL A 413 24.83 5.37 11.04
C VAL A 413 23.35 5.72 11.08
N ARG A 414 22.67 5.53 12.22
CA ARG A 414 21.25 5.90 12.37
C ARG A 414 21.01 7.40 12.18
N GLN A 415 21.88 8.25 12.73
CA GLN A 415 21.83 9.70 12.51
C GLN A 415 22.01 10.07 11.04
N ALA A 416 22.98 9.45 10.36
CA ALA A 416 23.20 9.67 8.93
C ALA A 416 22.05 9.15 8.04
N LEU A 417 21.11 8.38 8.57
CA LEU A 417 19.90 7.93 7.86
C LEU A 417 18.64 8.73 8.26
N GLY A 418 18.73 9.58 9.28
CA GLY A 418 17.56 10.25 9.88
C GLY A 418 16.79 9.38 10.89
N PHE A 419 17.27 8.18 11.22
CA PHE A 419 16.62 7.25 12.15
C PHE A 419 17.12 7.36 13.58
N ALA A 420 17.82 8.44 13.96
CA ALA A 420 18.34 8.61 15.32
C ALA A 420 17.20 8.61 16.37
N ARG A 421 16.06 9.20 16.04
CA ARG A 421 14.87 9.28 16.90
C ARG A 421 13.82 8.21 16.61
N CYS A 422 13.99 7.45 15.52
CA CYS A 422 13.00 6.49 15.06
C CYS A 422 13.02 5.23 15.91
N ARG A 423 11.91 5.00 16.63
CA ARG A 423 11.73 3.82 17.48
C ARG A 423 10.77 2.79 16.88
N LYS A 424 9.89 3.24 15.99
CA LYS A 424 8.80 2.44 15.44
C LYS A 424 9.00 2.30 13.93
N ASN A 425 9.72 1.26 13.53
CA ASN A 425 10.03 1.01 12.11
C ASN A 425 9.14 -0.12 11.61
N PHE A 426 8.10 0.20 10.84
CA PHE A 426 7.16 -0.77 10.32
C PHE A 426 7.47 -1.18 8.89
N TYR A 427 7.07 -2.39 8.53
CA TYR A 427 6.97 -2.82 7.15
C TYR A 427 5.71 -3.64 6.90
N GLY A 428 5.27 -3.69 5.65
CA GLY A 428 4.09 -4.44 5.24
C GLY A 428 3.92 -4.44 3.72
N ALA A 429 2.73 -4.86 3.27
CA ALA A 429 2.34 -5.06 1.86
C ALA A 429 3.05 -6.19 1.10
N ALA A 430 4.25 -6.58 1.52
CA ALA A 430 5.00 -7.71 0.95
C ALA A 430 5.90 -8.35 2.03
N PRO A 431 6.28 -9.63 1.86
CA PRO A 431 7.23 -10.29 2.74
C PRO A 431 8.61 -9.61 2.68
N LEU A 432 9.32 -9.61 3.81
CA LEU A 432 10.67 -9.07 3.94
C LEU A 432 11.65 -10.23 4.08
N THR A 433 12.78 -10.17 3.38
CA THR A 433 13.79 -11.23 3.43
C THR A 433 14.47 -11.30 4.80
N THR A 434 14.82 -12.52 5.22
CA THR A 434 15.53 -12.77 6.49
C THR A 434 16.86 -12.01 6.57
N GLU A 435 17.58 -11.89 5.44
CA GLU A 435 18.83 -11.13 5.35
C GLU A 435 18.60 -9.65 5.71
N THR A 436 17.57 -9.03 5.12
CA THR A 436 17.26 -7.62 5.38
C THR A 436 16.86 -7.43 6.85
N GLN A 437 16.04 -8.34 7.40
CA GLN A 437 15.66 -8.31 8.82
C GLN A 437 16.89 -8.38 9.73
N GLN A 438 17.80 -9.33 9.50
CA GLN A 438 19.01 -9.50 10.30
C GLN A 438 19.97 -8.31 10.16
N PHE A 439 20.08 -7.73 8.96
CA PHE A 439 20.89 -6.55 8.71
C PHE A 439 20.45 -5.35 9.56
N PHE A 440 19.15 -5.01 9.53
CA PHE A 440 18.62 -3.90 10.32
C PHE A 440 18.64 -4.20 11.82
N LEU A 441 18.38 -5.45 12.22
CA LEU A 441 18.50 -5.87 13.60
C LEU A 441 19.94 -5.69 14.13
N GLY A 442 20.95 -5.95 13.30
CA GLY A 442 22.36 -5.68 13.58
C GLY A 442 22.68 -4.17 13.70
N LEU A 443 21.95 -3.30 13.01
CA LEU A 443 22.03 -1.84 13.19
C LEU A 443 21.26 -1.32 14.43
N ASN A 444 20.72 -2.25 15.23
CA ASN A 444 19.80 -1.96 16.33
C ASN A 444 18.48 -1.30 15.89
N ILE A 445 18.04 -1.59 14.67
CA ILE A 445 16.77 -1.13 14.10
C ILE A 445 15.83 -2.34 14.03
N HIS A 446 14.82 -2.35 14.89
CA HIS A 446 13.80 -3.40 14.88
C HIS A 446 12.75 -3.08 13.82
N LEU A 447 12.55 -3.99 12.87
CA LEU A 447 11.55 -3.88 11.83
C LEU A 447 10.29 -4.67 12.24
N TYR A 448 9.19 -3.97 12.47
CA TYR A 448 7.92 -4.54 12.90
C TYR A 448 7.04 -4.85 11.70
N GLY A 449 6.75 -6.13 11.48
CA GLY A 449 5.87 -6.57 10.41
C GLY A 449 4.40 -6.28 10.73
N GLY A 450 3.64 -5.87 9.72
CA GLY A 450 2.19 -5.79 9.75
C GLY A 450 1.57 -6.48 8.54
N TYR A 451 0.49 -7.22 8.77
CA TYR A 451 -0.26 -7.91 7.73
C TYR A 451 -1.72 -7.44 7.72
N GLY A 452 -2.22 -7.20 6.52
CA GLY A 452 -3.57 -6.72 6.27
C GLY A 452 -3.76 -6.42 4.78
N LEU A 453 -5.02 -6.28 4.38
CA LEU A 453 -5.44 -6.04 3.02
C LEU A 453 -6.16 -4.69 2.91
N SER A 454 -6.49 -4.28 1.69
CA SER A 454 -7.41 -3.15 1.49
C SER A 454 -8.78 -3.48 2.08
N GLU A 455 -9.21 -4.73 1.91
CA GLU A 455 -10.43 -5.34 2.40
C GLU A 455 -10.50 -5.44 3.94
N THR A 456 -9.38 -5.24 4.64
CA THR A 456 -9.33 -5.13 6.12
C THR A 456 -8.98 -3.72 6.59
N SER A 457 -9.13 -2.71 5.73
CA SER A 457 -8.89 -1.31 6.06
C SER A 457 -7.48 -1.03 6.60
N GLY A 458 -6.48 -1.84 6.21
CA GLY A 458 -5.13 -1.78 6.77
C GLY A 458 -4.83 -2.98 7.69
N PRO A 459 -4.01 -2.80 8.74
CA PRO A 459 -3.45 -3.91 9.51
C PRO A 459 -4.52 -4.67 10.30
N HIS A 460 -4.47 -6.00 10.18
CA HIS A 460 -5.24 -6.94 10.99
C HIS A 460 -4.33 -7.72 11.96
N PHE A 461 -3.05 -7.89 11.58
CA PHE A 461 -1.96 -8.31 12.44
C PHE A 461 -0.90 -7.24 12.46
N ILE A 462 -0.31 -7.01 13.63
CA ILE A 462 0.77 -6.05 13.77
C ILE A 462 1.75 -6.47 14.85
N SER A 463 3.04 -6.28 14.56
CA SER A 463 4.13 -6.40 15.52
C SER A 463 4.38 -5.06 16.20
N SER A 464 4.87 -5.12 17.44
CA SER A 464 5.26 -3.95 18.22
C SER A 464 6.47 -4.28 19.09
N LEU A 465 6.92 -3.31 19.88
CA LEU A 465 8.00 -3.51 20.86
C LEU A 465 7.69 -4.63 21.86
N SER A 466 6.42 -4.83 22.24
CA SER A 466 6.01 -5.81 23.26
C SER A 466 5.70 -7.20 22.72
N ASN A 467 5.54 -7.37 21.40
CA ASN A 467 5.23 -8.64 20.74
C ASN A 467 6.01 -8.76 19.44
N TYR A 468 7.34 -8.88 19.55
CA TYR A 468 8.22 -9.02 18.41
C TYR A 468 8.70 -10.46 18.25
N ARG A 469 8.53 -11.01 17.04
CA ARG A 469 9.08 -12.30 16.64
C ARG A 469 9.66 -12.18 15.22
N PRO A 470 10.97 -12.43 15.01
CA PRO A 470 11.57 -12.34 13.68
C PRO A 470 10.82 -13.18 12.64
N GLY A 471 10.61 -12.64 11.45
CA GLY A 471 9.86 -13.29 10.37
C GLY A 471 8.33 -13.28 10.52
N SER A 472 7.78 -12.90 11.68
CA SER A 472 6.33 -12.84 11.90
C SER A 472 5.71 -11.52 11.43
N SER A 473 4.43 -11.56 11.07
CA SER A 473 3.59 -10.38 10.87
C SER A 473 2.97 -9.83 12.16
N GLY A 474 3.35 -10.39 13.32
CA GLY A 474 2.86 -9.99 14.64
C GLY A 474 1.65 -10.79 15.10
N LYS A 475 0.90 -10.20 16.04
CA LYS A 475 -0.33 -10.80 16.60
C LYS A 475 -1.57 -10.08 16.08
N VAL A 476 -2.71 -10.74 16.21
CA VAL A 476 -4.02 -10.17 15.85
C VAL A 476 -4.27 -8.88 16.64
N VAL A 477 -4.77 -7.85 15.95
CA VAL A 477 -5.17 -6.58 16.59
C VAL A 477 -6.34 -6.85 17.56
N PRO A 478 -6.33 -6.30 18.79
CA PRO A 478 -7.43 -6.50 19.73
C PRO A 478 -8.79 -6.11 19.13
N GLY A 479 -9.78 -6.99 19.26
CA GLY A 479 -11.12 -6.81 18.70
C GLY A 479 -11.30 -7.40 17.30
N CYS A 480 -10.23 -7.86 16.67
CA CYS A 480 -10.26 -8.70 15.48
C CYS A 480 -10.18 -10.19 15.85
N LEU A 481 -10.68 -11.05 14.96
CA LEU A 481 -10.59 -12.49 15.04
C LEU A 481 -10.00 -13.06 13.75
N MET A 482 -9.33 -14.20 13.88
CA MET A 482 -8.78 -14.93 12.76
C MET A 482 -9.10 -16.42 12.91
N LYS A 483 -9.21 -17.13 11.79
CA LYS A 483 -9.22 -18.59 11.74
C LYS A 483 -8.37 -19.05 10.55
N LEU A 484 -7.78 -20.23 10.66
CA LEU A 484 -7.22 -20.94 9.52
C LEU A 484 -8.26 -21.94 9.02
N VAL A 485 -8.42 -22.05 7.71
CA VAL A 485 -9.30 -23.06 7.08
C VAL A 485 -8.50 -23.92 6.11
N ASN A 486 -8.92 -25.17 5.92
CA ASN A 486 -8.25 -26.15 5.06
C ASN A 486 -6.77 -26.35 5.41
N GLU A 487 -6.48 -26.52 6.70
CA GLU A 487 -5.12 -26.74 7.20
C GLU A 487 -4.52 -28.06 6.67
N ASP A 488 -3.25 -28.00 6.27
CA ASP A 488 -2.47 -29.17 5.91
C ASP A 488 -1.80 -29.83 7.12
N ALA A 489 -1.02 -30.89 6.89
CA ALA A 489 -0.33 -31.63 7.95
C ALA A 489 0.72 -30.79 8.71
N GLU A 490 1.15 -29.66 8.14
CA GLU A 490 2.14 -28.74 8.72
C GLU A 490 1.47 -27.54 9.43
N GLY A 491 0.14 -27.53 9.54
CA GLY A 491 -0.64 -26.44 10.16
C GLY A 491 -0.70 -25.18 9.30
N VAL A 492 -0.48 -25.30 7.98
CA VAL A 492 -0.64 -24.20 7.03
C VAL A 492 -2.04 -24.25 6.45
N GLY A 493 -2.79 -23.15 6.56
CA GLY A 493 -4.15 -23.03 6.03
C GLY A 493 -4.39 -21.68 5.37
N GLU A 494 -5.56 -21.52 4.75
CA GLU A 494 -6.03 -20.22 4.29
C GLU A 494 -6.37 -19.34 5.49
N ILE A 495 -5.91 -18.09 5.46
CA ILE A 495 -6.19 -17.12 6.50
C ILE A 495 -7.58 -16.50 6.26
N CYS A 496 -8.48 -16.65 7.22
CA CYS A 496 -9.79 -15.98 7.23
C CYS A 496 -9.87 -14.98 8.38
N LEU A 497 -10.39 -13.79 8.11
CA LEU A 497 -10.34 -12.64 9.02
C LEU A 497 -11.75 -12.14 9.36
N TRP A 498 -11.96 -11.67 10.58
CA TRP A 498 -13.24 -11.14 11.03
C TRP A 498 -13.05 -9.95 11.97
N GLY A 499 -13.87 -8.92 11.85
CA GLY A 499 -13.84 -7.76 12.75
C GLY A 499 -14.36 -6.47 12.12
N ARG A 500 -14.36 -5.40 12.91
CA ARG A 500 -14.83 -4.06 12.51
C ARG A 500 -14.03 -3.43 11.38
N ASN A 501 -12.83 -3.91 11.11
CA ASN A 501 -11.98 -3.42 10.03
C ASN A 501 -12.25 -4.10 8.67
N VAL A 502 -13.05 -5.17 8.63
CA VAL A 502 -13.45 -5.80 7.37
C VAL A 502 -14.37 -4.86 6.59
N PHE A 503 -14.05 -4.65 5.31
CA PHE A 503 -14.74 -3.77 4.38
C PHE A 503 -16.24 -4.03 4.25
N MET A 504 -16.95 -3.07 3.66
CA MET A 504 -18.38 -3.18 3.37
C MET A 504 -18.65 -4.13 2.19
N GLY A 505 -17.70 -4.29 1.28
CA GLY A 505 -17.82 -5.06 0.04
C GLY A 505 -17.14 -4.35 -1.13
N TYR A 506 -17.20 -4.96 -2.31
CA TYR A 506 -16.71 -4.34 -3.55
C TYR A 506 -17.82 -3.53 -4.22
N LEU A 507 -17.51 -2.28 -4.56
CA LEU A 507 -18.42 -1.37 -5.25
C LEU A 507 -18.91 -2.01 -6.56
N ASN A 508 -20.23 -2.04 -6.75
CA ASN A 508 -20.90 -2.57 -7.95
C ASN A 508 -20.57 -4.05 -8.30
N MET A 509 -19.99 -4.83 -7.38
CA MET A 509 -19.52 -6.20 -7.65
C MET A 509 -20.02 -7.22 -6.60
N GLU A 510 -21.28 -7.61 -6.71
CA GLU A 510 -21.92 -8.55 -5.77
C GLU A 510 -21.26 -9.92 -5.77
N ASP A 511 -21.03 -10.51 -6.94
CA ASP A 511 -20.38 -11.82 -7.09
C ASP A 511 -19.00 -11.88 -6.44
N LYS A 512 -18.23 -10.78 -6.55
CA LYS A 512 -16.90 -10.71 -5.93
C LYS A 512 -16.95 -10.48 -4.43
N THR A 513 -18.02 -9.88 -3.94
CA THR A 513 -18.22 -9.65 -2.51
C THR A 513 -18.62 -10.94 -1.82
N THR A 514 -19.53 -11.72 -2.41
CA THR A 514 -19.94 -13.03 -1.90
C THR A 514 -18.88 -14.11 -2.06
N GLU A 515 -17.97 -13.99 -3.05
CA GLU A 515 -16.76 -14.83 -3.14
C GLU A 515 -15.80 -14.56 -1.97
N ALA A 516 -15.73 -13.30 -1.48
CA ALA A 516 -14.76 -12.88 -0.48
C ALA A 516 -15.27 -12.96 0.96
N ILE A 517 -16.58 -12.76 1.20
CA ILE A 517 -17.18 -12.78 2.54
C ILE A 517 -18.14 -13.97 2.65
N ASP A 518 -17.90 -14.87 3.61
CA ASP A 518 -18.79 -16.00 3.88
C ASP A 518 -20.10 -15.57 4.58
N ALA A 519 -21.03 -16.51 4.75
CA ALA A 519 -22.34 -16.24 5.35
C ALA A 519 -22.24 -15.77 6.81
N GLU A 520 -21.19 -16.19 7.51
CA GLU A 520 -20.88 -15.81 8.89
C GLU A 520 -20.08 -14.49 8.99
N GLY A 521 -19.74 -13.89 7.85
CA GLY A 521 -19.08 -12.59 7.76
C GLY A 521 -17.56 -12.64 7.87
N TRP A 522 -16.92 -13.81 7.70
CA TRP A 522 -15.48 -13.94 7.58
C TRP A 522 -15.00 -13.58 6.18
N LEU A 523 -13.93 -12.79 6.13
CA LEU A 523 -13.22 -12.47 4.91
C LEU A 523 -12.20 -13.57 4.59
N HIS A 524 -12.36 -14.22 3.44
CA HIS A 524 -11.37 -15.09 2.83
C HIS A 524 -10.28 -14.24 2.16
N THR A 525 -9.05 -14.32 2.68
CA THR A 525 -7.96 -13.46 2.20
C THR A 525 -7.35 -13.97 0.89
N GLY A 526 -7.45 -15.27 0.61
CA GLY A 526 -6.69 -15.91 -0.45
C GLY A 526 -5.19 -16.05 -0.15
N ASP A 527 -4.74 -15.63 1.03
CA ASP A 527 -3.36 -15.79 1.52
C ASP A 527 -3.30 -17.02 2.45
N THR A 528 -2.19 -17.75 2.41
CA THR A 528 -1.92 -18.90 3.28
C THR A 528 -0.92 -18.55 4.36
N GLY A 529 -1.09 -19.14 5.53
CA GLY A 529 -0.15 -18.97 6.62
C GLY A 529 -0.36 -19.97 7.75
N ARG A 530 0.46 -19.83 8.78
CA ARG A 530 0.39 -20.62 10.00
C ARG A 530 0.50 -19.73 11.23
N LEU A 531 -0.13 -20.16 12.32
CA LEU A 531 0.07 -19.60 13.65
C LEU A 531 1.08 -20.45 14.41
N ASP A 532 1.85 -19.81 15.29
CA ASP A 532 2.58 -20.55 16.33
C ASP A 532 1.81 -20.60 17.66
N GLU A 533 2.35 -21.33 18.63
CA GLU A 533 1.74 -21.54 19.95
C GLU A 533 1.48 -20.24 20.72
N ASP A 534 2.21 -19.16 20.41
CA ASP A 534 2.05 -17.85 21.04
C ASP A 534 1.11 -16.92 20.26
N GLY A 535 0.52 -17.39 19.15
CA GLY A 535 -0.42 -16.64 18.32
C GLY A 535 0.23 -15.64 17.37
N PHE A 536 1.49 -15.84 16.97
CA PHE A 536 2.12 -15.05 15.91
C PHE A 536 1.85 -15.64 14.53
N LEU A 537 1.54 -14.76 13.57
CA LEU A 537 1.25 -15.16 12.20
C LEU A 537 2.49 -15.17 11.32
N PHE A 538 2.66 -16.24 10.54
CA PHE A 538 3.64 -16.36 9.47
C PHE A 538 2.93 -16.62 8.14
N ILE A 539 3.14 -15.72 7.18
CA ILE A 539 2.57 -15.84 5.83
C ILE A 539 3.47 -16.77 5.02
N THR A 540 2.87 -17.78 4.40
CA THR A 540 3.59 -18.79 3.61
C THR A 540 3.42 -18.61 2.11
N GLY A 541 2.35 -17.94 1.66
CA GLY A 541 2.11 -17.70 0.25
C GLY A 541 0.69 -17.22 -0.06
N ARG A 542 0.31 -17.33 -1.34
CA ARG A 542 -1.00 -16.96 -1.89
C ARG A 542 -1.61 -18.12 -2.62
N LEU A 543 -2.88 -18.46 -2.33
CA LEU A 543 -3.59 -19.57 -2.96
C LEU A 543 -3.57 -19.49 -4.49
N LYS A 544 -3.75 -18.28 -5.05
CA LYS A 544 -3.76 -18.05 -6.51
C LYS A 544 -2.37 -18.08 -7.15
N GLU A 545 -1.31 -18.00 -6.35
CA GLU A 545 0.09 -18.01 -6.80
C GLU A 545 0.77 -19.37 -6.55
N ILE A 546 0.12 -20.29 -5.84
CA ILE A 546 0.58 -21.68 -5.73
C ILE A 546 0.61 -22.29 -7.13
N ILE A 547 1.79 -22.70 -7.54
CA ILE A 547 2.02 -23.40 -8.80
C ILE A 547 1.56 -24.85 -8.61
N ILE A 548 0.59 -25.30 -9.39
CA ILE A 548 0.17 -26.70 -9.40
C ILE A 548 0.84 -27.35 -10.61
N THR A 549 1.85 -28.19 -10.38
CA THR A 549 2.54 -28.84 -11.50
C THR A 549 1.62 -29.86 -12.19
N ALA A 550 2.00 -30.33 -13.38
CA ALA A 550 1.27 -31.39 -14.09
C ALA A 550 1.18 -32.71 -13.29
N GLY A 551 2.04 -32.92 -12.30
CA GLY A 551 1.98 -34.04 -11.36
C GLY A 551 1.00 -33.85 -10.21
N GLY A 552 0.38 -32.67 -10.10
CA GLY A 552 -0.56 -32.32 -9.04
C GLY A 552 0.10 -31.81 -7.75
N GLU A 553 1.42 -31.59 -7.75
CA GLU A 553 2.13 -31.04 -6.59
C GLU A 553 1.93 -29.53 -6.48
N ASN A 554 1.64 -29.08 -5.26
CA ASN A 554 1.52 -27.67 -4.92
C ASN A 554 2.90 -27.10 -4.55
N VAL A 555 3.33 -26.09 -5.30
CA VAL A 555 4.63 -25.44 -5.13
C VAL A 555 4.41 -23.96 -4.80
N PRO A 556 4.73 -23.51 -3.58
CA PRO A 556 4.78 -22.09 -3.27
C PRO A 556 6.02 -21.46 -3.92
N PRO A 557 5.88 -20.45 -4.81
CA PRO A 557 7.01 -19.92 -5.57
C PRO A 557 7.98 -19.06 -4.74
N VAL A 558 7.46 -18.21 -3.85
CA VAL A 558 8.24 -17.19 -3.12
C VAL A 558 9.42 -17.77 -2.34
N PRO A 559 9.29 -18.88 -1.56
CA PRO A 559 10.44 -19.45 -0.86
C PRO A 559 11.58 -19.90 -1.79
N ILE A 560 11.26 -20.37 -3.00
CA ILE A 560 12.25 -20.80 -3.99
C ILE A 560 12.91 -19.58 -4.64
N GLU A 561 12.13 -18.55 -4.98
CA GLU A 561 12.63 -17.29 -5.53
C GLU A 561 13.61 -16.58 -4.58
N ASP A 562 13.25 -16.50 -3.29
CA ASP A 562 14.10 -15.90 -2.25
C ASP A 562 15.38 -16.71 -2.02
N ALA A 563 15.30 -18.04 -2.02
CA ALA A 563 16.48 -18.89 -1.89
C ALA A 563 17.48 -18.67 -3.04
N VAL A 564 16.98 -18.46 -4.26
CA VAL A 564 17.81 -18.16 -5.44
C VAL A 564 18.46 -16.79 -5.33
N LYS A 565 17.70 -15.76 -4.93
CA LYS A 565 18.24 -14.41 -4.71
C LYS A 565 19.32 -14.40 -3.62
N MET A 566 19.13 -15.16 -2.55
CA MET A 566 20.10 -15.29 -1.47
C MET A 566 21.40 -15.98 -1.91
N GLU A 567 21.31 -17.03 -2.74
CA GLU A 567 22.49 -17.75 -3.25
C GLU A 567 23.23 -17.00 -4.38
N LEU A 568 22.54 -16.14 -5.11
CA LEU A 568 23.07 -15.44 -6.29
C LEU A 568 22.89 -13.91 -6.17
N PRO A 569 23.85 -13.20 -5.54
CA PRO A 569 23.74 -11.76 -5.26
C PRO A 569 23.64 -10.84 -6.49
N ILE A 570 23.97 -11.34 -7.68
CA ILE A 570 23.84 -10.62 -8.96
C ILE A 570 22.38 -10.49 -9.43
N ILE A 571 21.49 -11.35 -8.93
CA ILE A 571 20.08 -11.39 -9.33
C ILE A 571 19.31 -10.25 -8.66
N SER A 572 18.53 -9.52 -9.46
CA SER A 572 17.61 -8.48 -8.99
C SER A 572 16.26 -9.10 -8.62
N ASN A 573 15.60 -9.73 -9.59
CA ASN A 573 14.35 -10.45 -9.44
C ASN A 573 14.47 -11.88 -9.99
N ALA A 574 13.86 -12.83 -9.28
CA ALA A 574 13.66 -14.22 -9.70
C ALA A 574 12.16 -14.48 -9.75
N MET A 575 11.66 -15.03 -10.85
CA MET A 575 10.25 -15.36 -11.06
C MET A 575 10.11 -16.81 -11.46
N LEU A 576 9.49 -17.62 -10.60
CA LEU A 576 9.28 -19.03 -10.82
C LEU A 576 8.03 -19.25 -11.67
N ILE A 577 8.14 -20.10 -12.68
CA ILE A 577 7.03 -20.48 -13.56
C ILE A 577 6.98 -21.99 -13.70
N GLY A 578 5.78 -22.55 -13.65
CA GLY A 578 5.63 -24.01 -13.74
C GLY A 578 4.20 -24.52 -13.67
N ASP A 579 3.21 -23.63 -13.65
CA ASP A 579 1.82 -24.02 -13.48
C ASP A 579 1.34 -24.88 -14.66
N GLN A 580 0.75 -26.02 -14.34
CA GLN A 580 0.34 -27.07 -15.27
C GLN A 580 1.50 -27.57 -16.17
N ARG A 581 2.76 -27.47 -15.71
CA ARG A 581 3.96 -27.95 -16.42
C ARG A 581 4.61 -29.14 -15.72
N LYS A 582 5.41 -29.91 -16.47
CA LYS A 582 6.14 -31.08 -15.97
C LYS A 582 7.33 -30.75 -15.08
N PHE A 583 7.78 -29.50 -15.08
CA PHE A 583 8.93 -29.03 -14.33
C PHE A 583 8.85 -27.52 -14.12
N LEU A 584 9.55 -27.05 -13.10
CA LEU A 584 9.69 -25.62 -12.80
C LEU A 584 10.78 -25.00 -13.67
N SER A 585 10.51 -23.80 -14.16
CA SER A 585 11.47 -22.93 -14.82
C SER A 585 11.55 -21.59 -14.11
N MET A 586 12.61 -20.82 -14.32
CA MET A 586 12.77 -19.53 -13.65
C MET A 586 13.24 -18.43 -14.60
N LEU A 587 12.62 -17.27 -14.50
CA LEU A 587 13.06 -16.05 -15.18
C LEU A 587 13.88 -15.23 -14.20
N LEU A 588 15.07 -14.83 -14.63
CA LEU A 588 16.04 -14.10 -13.82
C LEU A 588 16.31 -12.74 -14.45
N THR A 589 16.45 -11.72 -13.61
CA THR A 589 16.90 -10.39 -13.99
C THR A 589 18.16 -10.04 -13.21
N LEU A 590 19.02 -9.20 -13.77
CA LEU A 590 20.29 -8.79 -13.14
C LEU A 590 20.16 -7.41 -12.51
N LYS A 591 20.91 -7.15 -11.44
CA LYS A 591 20.93 -5.84 -10.78
C LYS A 591 21.53 -4.77 -11.70
N CYS A 592 20.71 -3.81 -12.10
CA CYS A 592 21.09 -2.72 -13.00
C CYS A 592 20.99 -1.35 -12.31
N THR A 593 21.76 -0.39 -12.79
CA THR A 593 21.64 1.01 -12.35
C THR A 593 20.36 1.63 -12.90
N LEU A 594 19.75 2.54 -12.14
CA LEU A 594 18.52 3.22 -12.53
C LEU A 594 18.86 4.54 -13.22
N ASP A 595 18.11 4.87 -14.28
CA ASP A 595 18.16 6.21 -14.87
C ASP A 595 17.40 7.20 -13.96
N PRO A 596 18.05 8.28 -13.47
CA PRO A 596 17.43 9.27 -12.60
C PRO A 596 16.18 9.93 -13.20
N ASP A 597 16.10 10.11 -14.52
CA ASP A 597 15.11 11.00 -15.14
C ASP A 597 13.83 10.27 -15.59
N ALA A 598 13.85 8.94 -15.71
CA ALA A 598 12.76 8.21 -16.37
C ALA A 598 12.32 6.91 -15.69
N CYS A 599 12.78 6.61 -14.46
CA CYS A 599 12.32 5.46 -13.66
C CYS A 599 12.39 4.12 -14.43
N HIS A 600 13.36 4.02 -15.35
CA HIS A 600 13.66 2.81 -16.11
C HIS A 600 15.01 2.24 -15.68
N THR A 601 15.14 0.93 -15.80
CA THR A 601 16.39 0.22 -15.54
C THR A 601 17.31 0.39 -16.75
N THR A 602 18.55 0.81 -16.52
CA THR A 602 19.55 0.94 -17.58
C THR A 602 20.14 -0.43 -17.92
N ASP A 603 20.92 -0.51 -18.99
CA ASP A 603 21.67 -1.73 -19.35
C ASP A 603 22.93 -1.93 -18.49
N HIS A 604 23.34 -0.91 -17.71
CA HIS A 604 24.55 -0.94 -16.90
C HIS A 604 24.31 -1.68 -15.59
N LEU A 605 25.17 -2.65 -15.28
CA LEU A 605 25.14 -3.40 -14.03
C LEU A 605 25.52 -2.50 -12.85
N THR A 606 24.96 -2.77 -11.68
CA THR A 606 25.42 -2.12 -10.43
C THR A 606 26.85 -2.53 -10.10
N GLU A 607 27.59 -1.72 -9.33
CA GLU A 607 28.97 -2.06 -8.92
C GLU A 607 29.06 -3.44 -8.25
N GLN A 608 28.06 -3.80 -7.43
CA GLN A 608 27.98 -5.11 -6.79
C GLN A 608 27.86 -6.25 -7.82
N ALA A 609 27.05 -6.06 -8.86
CA ALA A 609 26.90 -7.03 -9.94
C ALA A 609 28.18 -7.14 -10.78
N VAL A 610 28.86 -6.03 -11.06
CA VAL A 610 30.16 -6.03 -11.75
C VAL A 610 31.22 -6.75 -10.92
N GLU A 611 31.25 -6.53 -9.60
CA GLU A 611 32.18 -7.24 -8.71
C GLU A 611 31.91 -8.75 -8.67
N PHE A 612 30.63 -9.14 -8.67
CA PHE A 612 30.26 -10.55 -8.84
C PHE A 612 30.81 -11.11 -10.16
N CYS A 613 30.61 -10.40 -11.29
CA CYS A 613 31.14 -10.80 -12.59
C CYS A 613 32.67 -11.00 -12.55
N ARG A 614 33.41 -10.05 -11.98
CA ARG A 614 34.88 -10.15 -11.84
C ARG A 614 35.30 -11.35 -11.02
N ARG A 615 34.62 -11.60 -9.89
CA ARG A 615 34.92 -12.73 -8.99
C ARG A 615 34.73 -14.09 -9.68
N VAL A 616 33.76 -14.19 -10.59
CA VAL A 616 33.54 -15.43 -11.37
C VAL A 616 34.40 -15.51 -12.64
N GLY A 617 35.20 -14.46 -12.94
CA GLY A 617 36.11 -14.42 -14.09
C GLY A 617 35.57 -13.72 -15.34
N SER A 618 34.46 -12.98 -15.23
CA SER A 618 33.88 -12.16 -16.29
C SER A 618 34.30 -10.70 -16.19
N SER A 619 34.45 -10.04 -17.34
CA SER A 619 34.72 -8.59 -17.45
C SER A 619 33.49 -7.79 -17.86
N ALA A 620 32.31 -8.42 -17.90
CA ALA A 620 31.07 -7.77 -18.34
C ALA A 620 30.67 -6.63 -17.39
N THR A 621 30.20 -5.54 -17.99
CA THR A 621 29.71 -4.36 -17.27
C THR A 621 28.26 -4.02 -17.58
N THR A 622 27.67 -4.71 -18.56
CA THR A 622 26.29 -4.53 -19.01
C THR A 622 25.52 -5.84 -19.10
N VAL A 623 24.20 -5.79 -18.99
CA VAL A 623 23.33 -6.97 -19.17
C VAL A 623 23.40 -7.47 -20.61
N SER A 624 23.41 -6.56 -21.58
CA SER A 624 23.50 -6.90 -23.00
C SER A 624 24.79 -7.64 -23.34
N GLU A 625 25.92 -7.36 -22.69
CA GLU A 625 27.15 -8.16 -22.83
C GLU A 625 26.97 -9.58 -22.31
N ILE A 626 26.39 -9.74 -21.11
CA ILE A 626 26.18 -11.05 -20.48
C ILE A 626 25.22 -11.91 -21.31
N VAL A 627 24.06 -11.36 -21.67
CA VAL A 627 23.01 -12.09 -22.40
C VAL A 627 23.39 -12.27 -23.87
N GLY A 628 23.94 -11.23 -24.51
CA GLY A 628 24.28 -11.24 -25.93
C GLY A 628 25.46 -12.14 -26.27
N ARG A 629 26.50 -12.18 -25.42
CA ARG A 629 27.66 -13.08 -25.59
C ARG A 629 27.48 -14.42 -24.89
N ARG A 630 26.39 -14.58 -24.12
CA ARG A 630 26.14 -15.72 -23.24
C ARG A 630 27.37 -16.03 -22.38
N ASP A 631 27.75 -15.06 -21.55
CA ASP A 631 28.97 -15.11 -20.76
C ASP A 631 29.06 -16.41 -19.93
N GLU A 632 29.92 -17.33 -20.37
CA GLU A 632 30.04 -18.69 -19.82
C GLU A 632 30.36 -18.69 -18.32
N ALA A 633 31.16 -17.72 -17.85
CA ALA A 633 31.54 -17.63 -16.45
C ALA A 633 30.33 -17.27 -15.57
N VAL A 634 29.54 -16.27 -16.00
CA VAL A 634 28.33 -15.84 -15.28
C VAL A 634 27.24 -16.91 -15.36
N TYR A 635 27.00 -17.49 -16.55
CA TYR A 635 25.99 -18.54 -16.73
C TYR A 635 26.32 -19.78 -15.91
N ARG A 636 27.60 -20.19 -15.86
CA ARG A 636 28.04 -21.31 -15.02
C ARG A 636 27.84 -21.03 -13.53
N ALA A 637 28.18 -19.82 -13.06
CA ALA A 637 27.99 -19.46 -11.66
C ALA A 637 26.50 -19.48 -11.25
N ILE A 638 25.61 -19.04 -12.14
CA ILE A 638 24.15 -19.08 -11.94
C ILE A 638 23.65 -20.54 -11.93
N GLU A 639 24.07 -21.36 -12.89
CA GLU A 639 23.73 -22.80 -12.94
C GLU A 639 24.14 -23.51 -11.64
N GLU A 640 25.37 -23.30 -11.19
CA GLU A 640 25.88 -23.90 -9.94
C GLU A 640 25.12 -23.39 -8.70
N GLY A 641 24.70 -22.12 -8.70
CA GLY A 641 23.85 -21.53 -7.65
C GLY A 641 22.47 -22.15 -7.59
N ILE A 642 21.80 -22.29 -8.74
CA ILE A 642 20.50 -22.96 -8.83
C ILE A 642 20.60 -24.41 -8.38
N GLN A 643 21.66 -25.11 -8.77
CA GLN A 643 21.89 -26.48 -8.30
C GLN A 643 22.11 -26.57 -6.78
N ARG A 644 22.74 -25.57 -6.15
CA ARG A 644 22.83 -25.48 -4.68
C ARG A 644 21.46 -25.30 -4.04
N VAL A 645 20.60 -24.45 -4.61
CA VAL A 645 19.21 -24.28 -4.15
C VAL A 645 18.44 -25.60 -4.28
N ASN A 646 18.50 -26.25 -5.44
CA ASN A 646 17.82 -27.53 -5.67
C ASN A 646 18.26 -28.61 -4.67
N ARG A 647 19.56 -28.70 -4.35
CA ARG A 647 20.05 -29.66 -3.33
C ARG A 647 19.50 -29.42 -1.92
N LYS A 648 19.07 -28.19 -1.61
CA LYS A 648 18.46 -27.82 -0.33
C LYS A 648 16.93 -27.94 -0.35
N ALA A 649 16.32 -28.20 -1.51
CA ALA A 649 14.87 -28.28 -1.64
C ALA A 649 14.32 -29.52 -0.91
N ALA A 650 13.15 -29.37 -0.30
CA ALA A 650 12.52 -30.44 0.48
C ALA A 650 12.10 -31.65 -0.39
N ALA A 651 11.79 -31.42 -1.67
CA ALA A 651 11.35 -32.46 -2.57
C ALA A 651 11.75 -32.17 -4.03
N GLN A 652 11.87 -33.25 -4.81
CA GLN A 652 12.25 -33.19 -6.22
C GLN A 652 11.31 -32.35 -7.12
N PRO A 653 9.98 -32.29 -6.89
CA PRO A 653 9.09 -31.40 -7.63
C PRO A 653 9.42 -29.90 -7.47
N TYR A 654 10.16 -29.52 -6.42
CA TYR A 654 10.58 -28.13 -6.17
C TYR A 654 11.87 -27.77 -6.91
N HIS A 655 12.47 -28.70 -7.65
CA HIS A 655 13.69 -28.43 -8.41
C HIS A 655 13.41 -27.55 -9.62
N ILE A 656 14.18 -26.46 -9.72
CA ILE A 656 14.27 -25.64 -10.93
C ILE A 656 15.05 -26.44 -11.98
N GLN A 657 14.42 -26.76 -13.11
CA GLN A 657 15.07 -27.52 -14.19
C GLN A 657 15.56 -26.63 -15.34
N LYS A 658 14.96 -25.45 -15.51
CA LYS A 658 15.35 -24.51 -16.57
C LYS A 658 15.35 -23.09 -16.04
N TRP A 659 16.19 -22.24 -16.63
CA TRP A 659 16.19 -20.83 -16.31
C TRP A 659 16.65 -20.00 -17.51
N ALA A 660 16.29 -18.72 -17.50
CA ALA A 660 16.71 -17.75 -18.50
C ALA A 660 16.95 -16.39 -17.85
N ILE A 661 17.97 -15.67 -18.33
CA ILE A 661 18.25 -14.29 -17.94
C ILE A 661 17.54 -13.38 -18.94
N LEU A 662 16.77 -12.41 -18.43
CA LEU A 662 16.09 -11.40 -19.21
C LEU A 662 17.02 -10.21 -19.48
N GLN A 663 16.81 -9.54 -20.62
CA GLN A 663 17.63 -8.39 -21.05
C GLN A 663 17.38 -7.12 -20.23
N LYS A 664 16.25 -7.05 -19.53
CA LYS A 664 15.84 -5.90 -18.74
C LYS A 664 15.39 -6.36 -17.37
N ASP A 665 15.70 -5.57 -16.37
CA ASP A 665 15.17 -5.76 -15.03
C ASP A 665 13.71 -5.30 -14.95
N PHE A 666 12.92 -5.94 -14.09
CA PHE A 666 11.49 -5.68 -13.98
C PHE A 666 11.23 -4.26 -13.49
N SER A 667 10.27 -3.58 -14.10
CA SER A 667 9.96 -2.19 -13.77
C SER A 667 8.47 -1.91 -13.83
N VAL A 668 8.02 -0.87 -13.11
CA VAL A 668 6.63 -0.39 -13.21
C VAL A 668 6.39 0.28 -14.57
N ALA A 669 7.40 0.96 -15.12
CA ALA A 669 7.32 1.64 -16.42
C ALA A 669 7.21 0.66 -17.60
N GLY A 670 7.95 -0.45 -17.56
CA GLY A 670 7.86 -1.53 -18.54
C GLY A 670 6.62 -2.42 -18.37
N GLY A 671 5.90 -2.26 -17.25
CA GLY A 671 4.67 -3.00 -16.96
C GLY A 671 4.89 -4.40 -16.40
N GLU A 672 6.14 -4.82 -16.17
CA GLU A 672 6.46 -6.11 -15.58
C GLU A 672 6.16 -6.14 -14.07
N LEU A 673 6.26 -5.00 -13.38
CA LEU A 673 5.84 -4.86 -11.98
C LEU A 673 4.52 -4.07 -11.87
N GLY A 674 3.59 -4.60 -11.07
CA GLY A 674 2.49 -3.87 -10.49
C GLY A 674 2.98 -2.77 -9.53
N ARG A 675 2.07 -1.84 -9.21
CA ARG A 675 2.40 -0.59 -8.50
C ARG A 675 2.86 -0.78 -7.04
N GLY A 676 2.65 -1.96 -6.47
CA GLY A 676 3.16 -2.39 -5.16
C GLY A 676 4.46 -3.21 -5.22
N SER A 677 5.20 -3.17 -6.34
CA SER A 677 6.41 -3.98 -6.57
C SER A 677 6.18 -5.50 -6.67
N LEU A 678 4.93 -5.94 -6.85
CA LEU A 678 4.57 -7.32 -7.18
C LEU A 678 4.65 -7.53 -8.70
N VAL A 679 5.12 -8.68 -9.17
CA VAL A 679 5.21 -8.95 -10.62
C VAL A 679 3.82 -9.10 -11.24
N CYS A 680 3.60 -8.49 -12.40
CA CYS A 680 2.33 -8.52 -13.12
C CYS A 680 2.18 -9.86 -13.89
N PRO A 681 1.16 -10.69 -13.62
CA PRO A 681 1.01 -12.01 -14.24
C PRO A 681 0.37 -11.92 -15.64
N GLN A 682 0.84 -11.04 -16.52
CA GLN A 682 0.35 -10.99 -17.91
C GLN A 682 1.00 -12.01 -18.86
N TYR A 683 1.82 -12.93 -18.35
CA TYR A 683 2.46 -13.98 -19.15
C TYR A 683 2.02 -15.39 -18.76
N SER A 684 0.72 -15.64 -18.81
CA SER A 684 0.19 -17.01 -18.86
C SER A 684 -1.03 -17.10 -19.78
N GLY A 685 -0.80 -17.62 -21.00
CA GLY A 685 -1.85 -18.30 -21.76
C GLY A 685 -2.70 -17.47 -22.72
N GLY A 686 -2.10 -16.79 -23.70
CA GLY A 686 -2.81 -16.30 -24.89
C GLY A 686 -2.54 -17.18 -26.10
N ARG A 687 -3.51 -18.01 -26.53
CA ARG A 687 -3.54 -18.54 -27.90
C ARG A 687 -3.71 -17.35 -28.86
N ALA A 688 -2.62 -16.88 -29.44
CA ALA A 688 -2.67 -15.98 -30.59
C ALA A 688 -1.67 -16.46 -31.64
N GLY A 689 -2.22 -16.96 -32.75
CA GLY A 689 -1.69 -16.89 -34.11
C GLY A 689 -0.25 -17.35 -34.35
N GLY A 690 -0.12 -18.45 -35.09
CA GLY A 690 1.08 -18.64 -35.89
C GLY A 690 1.32 -17.44 -36.80
N ARG A 691 2.44 -16.74 -36.58
CA ARG A 691 3.20 -16.02 -37.59
C ARG A 691 4.62 -15.80 -37.09
N SER A 692 5.56 -16.15 -37.96
CA SER A 692 7.00 -16.23 -37.76
C SER A 692 7.64 -14.89 -37.39
N TRP A 693 8.57 -14.94 -36.44
CA TRP A 693 9.63 -13.95 -36.27
C TRP A 693 10.62 -14.05 -37.43
N LEU A 694 10.53 -13.12 -38.39
CA LEU A 694 11.61 -12.84 -39.34
C LEU A 694 11.62 -11.32 -39.59
N GLY A 695 12.67 -10.66 -39.08
CA GLY A 695 13.30 -9.44 -39.60
C GLY A 695 12.45 -8.18 -39.80
N GLY A 696 12.78 -7.11 -39.07
CA GLY A 696 12.30 -5.77 -39.41
C GLY A 696 12.70 -4.69 -38.43
N VAL A 697 13.99 -4.32 -38.44
CA VAL A 697 14.46 -3.02 -37.95
C VAL A 697 13.68 -1.93 -38.69
N SER A 698 13.05 -1.00 -37.97
CA SER A 698 12.57 0.25 -38.56
C SER A 698 13.15 1.43 -37.79
N LEU A 699 14.17 2.01 -38.42
CA LEU A 699 14.65 3.37 -38.21
C LEU A 699 13.54 4.34 -38.61
N ALA A 700 13.18 5.25 -37.70
CA ALA A 700 12.42 6.45 -38.05
C ALA A 700 13.30 7.68 -37.80
N ASN A 701 13.71 8.32 -38.89
CA ASN A 701 13.95 9.77 -38.90
C ASN A 701 13.44 10.33 -40.26
N PRO A 702 12.98 11.59 -40.31
CA PRO A 702 11.99 12.05 -41.27
C PRO A 702 12.61 12.60 -42.55
N GLN A 703 11.87 12.56 -43.66
CA GLN A 703 11.57 13.70 -44.54
C GLN A 703 10.84 13.28 -45.84
N ILE A 704 9.79 14.04 -46.15
CA ILE A 704 9.43 14.62 -47.47
C ILE A 704 9.34 13.69 -48.71
N GLY A 705 8.13 13.64 -49.27
CA GLY A 705 7.94 13.89 -50.72
C GLY A 705 7.71 12.70 -51.66
N SER A 706 6.43 12.46 -51.97
CA SER A 706 5.86 12.24 -53.33
C SER A 706 6.27 11.04 -54.21
N ASN A 707 5.21 10.43 -54.77
CA ASN A 707 5.07 9.73 -56.08
C ASN A 707 5.15 8.18 -56.17
N MET A 708 3.95 7.61 -56.38
CA MET A 708 3.55 6.71 -57.50
C MET A 708 4.24 5.35 -57.75
N THR A 709 3.49 4.30 -57.40
CA THR A 709 3.05 3.11 -58.22
C THR A 709 4.04 2.12 -58.89
N LEU A 710 3.91 0.86 -58.45
CA LEU A 710 3.66 -0.42 -59.17
C LEU A 710 4.76 -1.19 -59.95
N ASN A 711 4.56 -2.52 -59.93
CA ASN A 711 5.21 -3.65 -60.64
C ASN A 711 6.54 -4.17 -60.05
N SER A 712 6.85 -5.46 -59.95
CA SER A 712 6.28 -6.71 -60.50
C SER A 712 6.85 -7.94 -59.76
N ALA A 713 6.15 -9.06 -59.85
CA ALA A 713 6.49 -10.38 -59.32
C ALA A 713 7.73 -11.04 -59.95
N LEU A 714 8.38 -11.97 -59.21
CA LEU A 714 9.00 -13.19 -59.76
C LEU A 714 9.31 -14.22 -58.66
N THR A 715 8.85 -15.44 -58.92
CA THR A 715 8.89 -16.68 -58.14
C THR A 715 10.19 -17.45 -58.36
N VAL A 716 10.79 -18.05 -57.32
CA VAL A 716 11.72 -19.21 -57.47
C VAL A 716 11.52 -20.17 -56.29
N GLY A 717 11.31 -21.46 -56.61
CA GLY A 717 11.11 -22.57 -55.68
C GLY A 717 12.41 -23.23 -55.17
N PRO A 718 12.29 -24.30 -54.34
CA PRO A 718 13.30 -24.74 -53.36
C PRO A 718 14.09 -26.00 -53.77
N PHE A 719 15.14 -26.36 -53.01
CA PHE A 719 15.70 -27.71 -52.66
C PHE A 719 17.19 -27.57 -52.19
N PRO A 720 17.87 -28.56 -51.56
CA PRO A 720 17.68 -29.14 -50.21
C PRO A 720 19.00 -29.21 -49.39
N LEU A 721 18.96 -29.67 -48.13
CA LEU A 721 20.16 -30.24 -47.48
C LEU A 721 19.82 -31.46 -46.61
N LYS A 722 20.72 -32.46 -46.75
CA LYS A 722 20.64 -33.87 -46.35
C LYS A 722 20.88 -34.13 -44.86
N SER A 723 20.37 -35.29 -44.45
CA SER A 723 20.51 -36.02 -43.19
C SER A 723 21.87 -36.70 -42.99
N GLN A 724 22.16 -37.10 -41.74
CA GLN A 724 23.02 -38.21 -41.27
C GLN A 724 23.01 -38.17 -39.71
N TRP A 725 22.67 -39.16 -38.86
CA TRP A 725 22.36 -40.59 -38.92
C TRP A 725 21.41 -40.96 -37.73
N ASP A 726 20.61 -42.02 -37.92
CA ASP A 726 19.61 -42.61 -37.00
C ASP A 726 20.14 -43.87 -36.24
N PRO A 727 19.42 -44.38 -35.20
CA PRO A 727 19.81 -45.48 -34.30
C PRO A 727 19.30 -46.87 -34.76
N PRO A 728 19.66 -47.99 -34.09
CA PRO A 728 18.98 -49.28 -34.22
C PRO A 728 18.07 -49.57 -33.00
N GLY A 729 16.87 -50.14 -33.07
CA GLY A 729 16.04 -50.61 -34.18
C GLY A 729 14.72 -51.22 -33.64
N LEU A 730 13.70 -51.21 -34.52
CA LEU A 730 12.55 -52.15 -34.68
C LEU A 730 11.50 -52.24 -33.52
N THR A 731 10.35 -51.53 -33.56
CA THR A 731 9.08 -51.71 -34.34
C THR A 731 8.10 -52.77 -33.79
N PRO A 732 6.78 -52.76 -34.11
CA PRO A 732 5.80 -51.65 -34.13
C PRO A 732 4.33 -52.02 -33.74
N ARG A 733 3.53 -50.98 -33.42
CA ARG A 733 2.09 -50.76 -33.79
C ARG A 733 0.98 -51.61 -33.13
N PRO A 734 -0.34 -51.25 -33.21
CA PRO A 734 -0.96 -50.14 -33.98
C PRO A 734 -2.13 -49.32 -33.33
N TYR A 735 -2.21 -48.02 -33.73
CA TYR A 735 -3.39 -47.29 -34.29
C TYR A 735 -4.64 -46.98 -33.43
N TRP A 736 -5.53 -45.99 -33.66
CA TRP A 736 -5.82 -44.83 -34.56
C TRP A 736 -6.75 -43.90 -33.70
N CYS A 737 -6.74 -42.56 -33.79
CA CYS A 737 -7.76 -41.72 -34.48
C CYS A 737 -7.56 -40.27 -33.98
N LEU A 738 -7.23 -39.28 -34.83
CA LEU A 738 -8.11 -38.41 -35.63
C LEU A 738 -9.01 -37.47 -34.79
N GLY A 739 -8.78 -36.17 -35.00
CA GLY A 739 -9.27 -35.06 -34.18
C GLY A 739 -10.60 -34.47 -34.64
N TRP A 740 -11.07 -33.46 -33.89
CA TRP A 740 -12.26 -32.67 -34.20
C TRP A 740 -12.05 -31.19 -33.82
N GLY A 741 -12.61 -30.32 -34.67
CA GLY A 741 -12.66 -28.87 -34.52
C GLY A 741 -14.06 -28.36 -34.14
N GLN A 742 -14.04 -27.13 -33.61
CA GLN A 742 -15.07 -26.08 -33.45
C GLN A 742 -16.57 -26.37 -33.67
N LEU A 743 -17.40 -25.89 -32.74
CA LEU A 743 -18.57 -25.01 -33.00
C LEU A 743 -19.26 -24.58 -31.68
N ALA A 744 -19.90 -23.41 -31.70
CA ALA A 744 -20.83 -22.87 -30.68
C ALA A 744 -22.23 -22.63 -31.36
N PRO A 745 -23.21 -21.95 -30.75
CA PRO A 745 -24.09 -22.30 -29.62
C PRO A 745 -25.61 -22.23 -29.99
N ARG A 746 -26.52 -22.57 -29.04
CA ARG A 746 -28.00 -22.31 -28.91
C ARG A 746 -28.62 -23.52 -28.17
N GLY A 747 -29.62 -23.50 -27.29
CA GLY A 747 -30.62 -22.55 -26.81
C GLY A 747 -31.87 -23.37 -26.34
N ALA A 748 -32.61 -22.87 -25.34
CA ALA A 748 -33.98 -23.24 -24.92
C ALA A 748 -34.25 -24.39 -23.90
N ARG A 749 -35.01 -24.01 -22.86
CA ARG A 749 -35.81 -24.73 -21.82
C ARG A 749 -37.22 -25.07 -22.37
N PRO A 750 -38.23 -25.64 -21.62
CA PRO A 750 -38.33 -26.55 -20.44
C PRO A 750 -39.45 -27.64 -20.70
N PRO A 751 -40.39 -28.05 -19.79
CA PRO A 751 -40.42 -28.35 -18.34
C PRO A 751 -40.98 -29.77 -17.99
N ALA A 752 -40.83 -30.24 -16.73
CA ALA A 752 -41.86 -30.97 -15.95
C ALA A 752 -41.35 -31.40 -14.55
N SER A 753 -42.11 -31.01 -13.52
CA SER A 753 -42.08 -31.42 -12.10
C SER A 753 -43.03 -32.63 -11.86
N PRO A 754 -43.40 -33.09 -10.63
CA PRO A 754 -42.88 -32.92 -9.26
C PRO A 754 -42.85 -34.20 -8.35
N VAL A 755 -42.16 -34.09 -7.19
CA VAL A 755 -42.57 -34.47 -5.79
C VAL A 755 -42.67 -35.93 -5.29
N LYS A 756 -42.08 -36.13 -4.08
CA LYS A 756 -42.46 -36.90 -2.84
C LYS A 756 -41.32 -37.82 -2.34
N SER A 757 -40.99 -38.03 -1.05
CA SER A 757 -41.35 -37.46 0.27
C SER A 757 -40.80 -38.41 1.37
N GLY A 758 -40.46 -37.89 2.57
CA GLY A 758 -40.38 -38.64 3.86
C GLY A 758 -39.00 -38.59 4.55
N VAL A 759 -38.69 -37.92 5.68
CA VAL A 759 -39.35 -37.72 7.02
C VAL A 759 -39.38 -39.07 7.78
N GLU A 760 -38.84 -39.35 8.98
CA GLU A 760 -38.36 -38.61 10.18
C GLU A 760 -37.55 -39.56 11.15
N PRO A 761 -36.98 -39.08 12.28
CA PRO A 761 -36.23 -39.79 13.36
C PRO A 761 -37.19 -40.17 14.55
N PRO A 762 -36.91 -40.13 15.90
CA PRO A 762 -35.71 -40.01 16.79
C PRO A 762 -35.74 -40.90 18.09
N CYS A 763 -34.80 -40.67 19.04
CA CYS A 763 -34.86 -40.77 20.53
C CYS A 763 -33.50 -41.21 21.12
N GLY A 764 -32.96 -40.77 22.27
CA GLY A 764 -33.46 -39.95 23.38
C GLY A 764 -32.97 -40.50 24.74
N THR A 765 -31.97 -39.83 25.34
CA THR A 765 -31.69 -39.58 26.78
C THR A 765 -31.52 -40.69 27.87
N ALA A 766 -30.39 -40.55 28.59
CA ALA A 766 -30.19 -40.53 30.05
C ALA A 766 -30.22 -41.80 30.93
N HIS A 767 -29.11 -42.07 31.63
CA HIS A 767 -29.07 -42.46 33.05
C HIS A 767 -27.65 -42.25 33.67
N ARG A 768 -27.60 -41.58 34.83
CA ARG A 768 -26.56 -41.62 35.91
C ARG A 768 -27.13 -42.51 37.05
N PRO A 769 -26.46 -42.85 38.19
CA PRO A 769 -25.18 -42.36 38.78
C PRO A 769 -24.28 -43.44 39.46
N GLU A 770 -23.08 -43.08 39.96
CA GLU A 770 -22.47 -43.42 41.28
C GLU A 770 -20.99 -42.98 41.33
N GLN A 771 -20.65 -42.00 42.17
CA GLN A 771 -19.95 -42.09 43.49
C GLN A 771 -18.45 -42.42 43.43
N ALA A 772 -17.62 -41.43 43.77
CA ALA A 772 -16.53 -41.57 44.74
C ALA A 772 -16.09 -40.17 45.24
N SER A 773 -16.30 -39.96 46.53
CA SER A 773 -15.97 -38.80 47.34
C SER A 773 -14.51 -38.81 47.82
N GLY A 774 -13.93 -37.63 48.00
CA GLY A 774 -12.74 -37.42 48.83
C GLY A 774 -12.53 -35.93 49.06
N ALA A 775 -12.98 -35.42 50.20
CA ALA A 775 -12.79 -34.04 50.64
C ALA A 775 -12.23 -34.03 52.07
N ALA A 776 -11.27 -33.13 52.33
CA ALA A 776 -10.94 -32.44 53.59
C ALA A 776 -9.51 -31.86 53.45
N SER A 777 -9.13 -30.65 53.88
CA SER A 777 -9.76 -29.66 54.75
C SER A 777 -9.06 -28.30 54.63
N ALA A 778 -9.86 -27.25 54.85
CA ALA A 778 -9.61 -25.93 55.43
C ALA A 778 -8.20 -25.29 55.50
N GLY A 779 -8.11 -24.02 55.07
CA GLY A 779 -7.08 -23.08 55.51
C GLY A 779 -7.30 -21.66 54.96
N HIS A 780 -7.78 -20.75 55.81
CA HIS A 780 -7.97 -19.32 55.58
C HIS A 780 -6.73 -18.56 55.09
N GLY A 781 -6.96 -17.44 54.39
CA GLY A 781 -6.02 -16.32 54.40
C GLY A 781 -6.08 -15.42 53.17
N GLY A 782 -7.04 -14.50 53.11
CA GLY A 782 -6.96 -13.36 52.19
C GLY A 782 -5.87 -12.38 52.62
N ARG A 783 -5.25 -11.70 51.63
CA ARG A 783 -4.77 -10.30 51.68
C ARG A 783 -4.06 -9.91 50.37
N SER A 784 -4.73 -9.07 49.59
CA SER A 784 -4.12 -7.83 49.07
C SER A 784 -4.09 -6.80 50.22
N PRO A 785 -3.37 -5.65 50.18
CA PRO A 785 -2.81 -4.98 49.00
C PRO A 785 -1.39 -4.38 49.13
N LEU A 786 -0.76 -4.11 47.99
CA LEU A 786 -0.21 -2.80 47.57
C LEU A 786 0.20 -2.86 46.09
#